data_AF-A0A818WW74-F1
#
_entry.id   AF-A0A818WW74-F1
#
_cell.length_a   1.000
_cell.length_b   1.000
_cell.length_c   1.000
_cell.angle_alpha   90.00
_cell.angle_beta   90.00
_cell.angle_gamma   90.00
#
_symmetry.space_group_name_H-M   'P 1'
#
loop_
_entity.id
_entity.type
_entity.pdbx_description
1 polymer ?
#
loop_
_entity_poly.entity_id
_entity_poly.type
_entity_poly.pdbx_seq_one_letter_code
_entity_poly.pdbx_strand_id
1 'polypeptide(L)'
;MASIEQSDLKTNQQQLVALIDSQSLEDFIKLYRESLSTLKEYDHVELLLRASRYGLLPFVRNILNDSSALVDTNCRHSSTYVSPLVVAIRAQKHDVINYLIQEAKADVNWSCDEKNTTCLHEAIRRHDLSTAKLLLQYGAIVDKRHLQIAMIECLSQKDTETSPIALFDMLVDHHPDLLDDISRKTALEFVIRRTRWSSPYPYHHLAPLLERLVSDENCQSITHLPILSTIEPTKITTSSNIHRTQVGIIGGGPAGLMLGALLSRSGIDSIVLERHSRSYVESNIRAGLLEQATIDALNEIGAGERLLQEGFIQRNIHMQFDGERITIPLRELTQGKVATIYGQHFVLQDLIDQRIKSGRRLWFDIESVEIERHDIADDGSSPSIRFIRCGSSKEEFILCDFIAGCDGVLSTCCRRSVPPGILHTIQRVYPFAWLSLLVEALPSGKELIYSTNSTYGFALQSLRSSTHTRFHLQVPLNDTLADWPDKRIWNELKLRLKPNNLSWTLNEGPIVERALFPIHASVTTPMQYKRLFFAGDAVHIFPPTGAKGLNIAVKDVQVLAHAFEDYYDNDQLDKVNNYTTSCLPHIWQAQEFGIYMTSLLHKMDISKDYNCDNDDLMEFNKQLQRVQQQSLQNSKTLQQHLAEMYVQ
;
A
#
# COMPACT_ATOMS: atom_id res chain seq x y z
N MET A 1 -34.53 0.45 50.40
CA MET A 1 -35.26 -0.55 49.60
C MET A 1 -34.74 -0.64 48.17
N ALA A 2 -34.46 0.47 47.47
CA ALA A 2 -33.90 0.45 46.11
C ALA A 2 -32.50 -0.17 45.93
N SER A 3 -31.69 -0.28 47.00
CA SER A 3 -30.33 -0.87 46.94
C SER A 3 -30.30 -2.40 47.08
N ILE A 4 -31.36 -3.00 47.63
CA ILE A 4 -31.47 -4.46 47.82
C ILE A 4 -32.00 -5.10 46.55
N GLU A 5 -33.02 -4.50 45.91
CA GLU A 5 -33.57 -4.95 44.63
C GLU A 5 -32.53 -4.96 43.50
N GLN A 6 -31.63 -3.97 43.42
CA GLN A 6 -30.57 -3.96 42.41
C GLN A 6 -29.50 -5.05 42.61
N SER A 7 -29.29 -5.53 43.84
CA SER A 7 -28.32 -6.59 44.13
C SER A 7 -28.87 -7.98 43.82
N ASP A 8 -30.16 -8.21 44.06
CA ASP A 8 -30.84 -9.46 43.70
C ASP A 8 -31.03 -9.59 42.17
N LEU A 9 -31.34 -8.48 41.47
CA LEU A 9 -31.45 -8.45 40.00
C LEU A 9 -30.16 -8.90 39.28
N LYS A 10 -29.01 -8.37 39.69
CA LYS A 10 -27.71 -8.72 39.09
C LYS A 10 -27.35 -10.20 39.32
N THR A 11 -27.82 -10.77 40.43
CA THR A 11 -27.56 -12.16 40.81
C THR A 11 -28.40 -13.11 39.94
N ASN A 12 -29.68 -12.81 39.71
CA ASN A 12 -30.56 -13.66 38.90
C ASN A 12 -30.20 -13.63 37.40
N GLN A 13 -29.81 -12.49 36.84
CA GLN A 13 -29.35 -12.41 35.45
C GLN A 13 -28.09 -13.26 35.25
N GLN A 14 -27.10 -13.15 36.16
CA GLN A 14 -25.87 -13.94 36.08
C GLN A 14 -26.12 -15.44 36.22
N GLN A 15 -27.07 -15.84 37.08
CA GLN A 15 -27.50 -17.23 37.21
C GLN A 15 -28.22 -17.74 35.95
N LEU A 16 -29.13 -16.95 35.36
CA LEU A 16 -29.80 -17.31 34.11
C LEU A 16 -28.81 -17.46 32.94
N VAL A 17 -27.81 -16.59 32.87
CA VAL A 17 -26.70 -16.71 31.91
C VAL A 17 -25.91 -18.00 32.14
N ALA A 18 -25.58 -18.31 33.39
CA ALA A 18 -24.87 -19.55 33.73
C ALA A 18 -25.68 -20.81 33.41
N LEU A 19 -27.01 -20.76 33.54
CA LEU A 19 -27.90 -21.86 33.18
C LEU A 19 -28.04 -22.06 31.66
N ILE A 20 -27.99 -20.97 30.87
CA ILE A 20 -27.87 -21.05 29.40
C ILE A 20 -26.53 -21.69 29.03
N ASP A 21 -25.44 -21.27 29.66
CA ASP A 21 -24.10 -21.79 29.37
C ASP A 21 -23.95 -23.27 29.77
N SER A 22 -24.60 -23.70 30.86
CA SER A 22 -24.63 -25.09 31.32
C SER A 22 -25.73 -25.94 30.67
N GLN A 23 -26.56 -25.35 29.82
CA GLN A 23 -27.68 -25.98 29.10
C GLN A 23 -28.74 -26.64 30.00
N SER A 24 -28.90 -26.18 31.25
CA SER A 24 -29.95 -26.70 32.16
C SER A 24 -31.30 -26.02 31.89
N LEU A 25 -32.14 -26.65 31.07
CA LEU A 25 -33.41 -26.07 30.63
C LEU A 25 -34.48 -25.99 31.74
N GLU A 26 -34.60 -27.02 32.57
CA GLU A 26 -35.64 -27.05 33.61
C GLU A 26 -35.39 -25.99 34.69
N ASP A 27 -34.14 -25.89 35.16
CA ASP A 27 -33.72 -24.87 36.13
C ASP A 27 -33.84 -23.46 35.53
N PHE A 28 -33.51 -23.30 34.24
CA PHE A 28 -33.67 -22.04 33.55
C PHE A 28 -35.14 -21.62 33.47
N ILE A 29 -36.05 -22.51 33.04
CA ILE A 29 -37.48 -22.17 32.92
C ILE A 29 -38.03 -21.76 34.29
N LYS A 30 -37.66 -22.48 35.35
CA LYS A 30 -38.09 -22.18 36.72
C LYS A 30 -37.60 -20.80 37.17
N LEU A 31 -36.28 -20.57 37.10
CA LEU A 31 -35.67 -19.30 37.53
C LEU A 31 -36.11 -18.12 36.66
N TYR A 32 -36.29 -18.35 35.36
CA TYR A 32 -36.71 -17.33 34.39
C TYR A 32 -38.12 -16.85 34.74
N ARG A 33 -39.06 -17.78 34.97
CA ARG A 33 -40.43 -17.44 35.37
C ARG A 33 -40.52 -16.74 36.72
N GLU A 34 -39.72 -17.17 37.69
CA GLU A 34 -39.63 -16.51 39.01
C GLU A 34 -39.05 -15.09 38.91
N SER A 35 -38.24 -14.81 37.89
CA SER A 35 -37.54 -13.53 37.70
C SER A 35 -38.22 -12.60 36.68
N LEU A 36 -39.37 -12.95 36.09
CA LEU A 36 -40.03 -12.15 35.05
C LEU A 36 -40.40 -10.73 35.51
N SER A 37 -40.79 -10.56 36.78
CA SER A 37 -41.16 -9.24 37.33
C SER A 37 -39.95 -8.37 37.69
N THR A 38 -38.76 -8.94 37.75
CA THR A 38 -37.53 -8.26 38.18
C THR A 38 -36.58 -7.97 37.04
N LEU A 39 -36.59 -8.76 35.96
CA LEU A 39 -35.75 -8.54 34.79
C LEU A 39 -36.16 -7.27 34.02
N LYS A 40 -35.16 -6.54 33.50
CA LYS A 40 -35.38 -5.41 32.61
C LYS A 40 -35.40 -5.88 31.16
N GLU A 41 -35.99 -5.08 30.28
CA GLU A 41 -36.04 -5.34 28.83
C GLU A 41 -34.68 -5.74 28.25
N TYR A 42 -33.60 -5.02 28.60
CA TYR A 42 -32.23 -5.33 28.17
C TYR A 42 -31.75 -6.73 28.60
N ASP A 43 -32.17 -7.22 29.76
CA ASP A 43 -31.74 -8.51 30.28
C ASP A 43 -32.39 -9.66 29.47
N HIS A 44 -33.64 -9.48 29.06
CA HIS A 44 -34.32 -10.41 28.16
C HIS A 44 -33.67 -10.45 26.77
N VAL A 45 -33.27 -9.28 26.24
CA VAL A 45 -32.55 -9.19 24.96
C VAL A 45 -31.22 -9.94 25.03
N GLU A 46 -30.44 -9.75 26.09
CA GLU A 46 -29.15 -10.45 26.25
C GLU A 46 -29.32 -11.97 26.34
N LEU A 47 -30.28 -12.46 27.13
CA LEU A 47 -30.59 -13.89 27.23
C LEU A 47 -31.02 -14.47 25.87
N LEU A 48 -31.85 -13.74 25.12
CA LEU A 48 -32.33 -14.15 23.79
C LEU A 48 -31.19 -14.21 22.76
N LEU A 49 -30.30 -13.21 22.74
CA LEU A 49 -29.13 -13.18 21.86
C LEU A 49 -28.17 -14.34 22.18
N ARG A 50 -27.95 -14.62 23.47
CA ARG A 50 -27.06 -15.70 23.91
C ARG A 50 -27.62 -17.08 23.59
N ALA A 51 -28.90 -17.32 23.88
CA ALA A 51 -29.58 -18.57 23.53
C ALA A 51 -29.58 -18.80 22.00
N SER A 52 -29.77 -17.74 21.22
CA SER A 52 -29.74 -17.80 19.74
C SER A 52 -28.35 -18.10 19.20
N ARG A 53 -27.28 -17.58 19.83
CA ARG A 53 -25.89 -17.86 19.45
C ARG A 53 -25.51 -19.32 19.65
N TYR A 54 -25.94 -19.91 20.76
CA TYR A 54 -25.63 -21.30 21.08
C TYR A 54 -26.56 -22.31 20.38
N GLY A 55 -27.64 -21.85 19.76
CA GLY A 55 -28.60 -22.73 19.07
C GLY A 55 -29.57 -23.42 20.01
N LEU A 56 -29.81 -22.85 21.19
CA LEU A 56 -30.64 -23.45 22.24
C LEU A 56 -32.13 -23.16 22.00
N LEU A 57 -32.72 -23.80 21.00
CA LEU A 57 -34.10 -23.59 20.57
C LEU A 57 -35.14 -23.63 21.71
N PRO A 58 -35.08 -24.57 22.68
CA PRO A 58 -36.06 -24.60 23.79
C PRO A 58 -36.00 -23.33 24.66
N PHE A 59 -34.83 -22.73 24.82
CA PHE A 59 -34.65 -21.49 25.59
C PHE A 59 -35.20 -20.30 24.79
N VAL A 60 -34.88 -20.21 23.51
CA VAL A 60 -35.41 -19.18 22.59
C VAL A 60 -36.95 -19.21 22.56
N ARG A 61 -37.54 -20.40 22.46
CA ARG A 61 -38.99 -20.61 22.50
C ARG A 61 -39.62 -20.14 23.82
N ASN A 62 -39.02 -20.48 24.95
CA ASN A 62 -39.55 -20.07 26.25
C ASN A 62 -39.44 -18.55 26.44
N ILE A 63 -38.34 -17.92 26.02
CA ILE A 63 -38.16 -16.47 26.13
C ILE A 63 -39.19 -15.71 25.28
N LEU A 64 -39.45 -16.16 24.04
CA LEU A 64 -40.34 -15.47 23.11
C LEU A 64 -41.83 -15.80 23.31
N ASN A 65 -42.18 -16.99 23.79
CA ASN A 65 -43.58 -17.39 24.01
C ASN A 65 -44.12 -17.02 25.40
N ASP A 66 -43.29 -16.60 26.34
CA ASP A 66 -43.76 -16.16 27.65
C ASP A 66 -44.42 -14.78 27.51
N SER A 67 -45.76 -14.79 27.50
CA SER A 67 -46.64 -13.66 27.21
C SER A 67 -46.51 -12.48 28.17
N SER A 68 -45.74 -12.63 29.24
CA SER A 68 -45.43 -11.59 30.21
C SER A 68 -44.22 -10.71 29.84
N ALA A 69 -43.32 -11.18 28.96
CA ALA A 69 -42.01 -10.56 28.75
C ALA A 69 -41.95 -9.53 27.59
N LEU A 70 -42.98 -9.43 26.72
CA LEU A 70 -43.06 -8.47 25.60
C LEU A 70 -41.73 -8.27 24.82
N VAL A 71 -40.93 -9.33 24.67
CA VAL A 71 -39.63 -9.23 24.00
C VAL A 71 -39.87 -9.19 22.50
N ASP A 72 -39.56 -8.06 21.89
CA ASP A 72 -39.59 -7.93 20.43
C ASP A 72 -38.62 -8.94 19.81
N THR A 73 -39.10 -9.75 18.88
CA THR A 73 -38.28 -10.72 18.14
C THR A 73 -37.18 -10.03 17.32
N ASN A 74 -37.36 -8.74 17.01
CA ASN A 74 -36.39 -7.88 16.32
C ASN A 74 -35.57 -6.99 17.28
N CYS A 75 -35.58 -7.29 18.58
CA CYS A 75 -34.84 -6.55 19.59
C CYS A 75 -33.34 -6.44 19.25
N ARG A 76 -32.70 -5.36 19.70
CA ARG A 76 -31.29 -5.07 19.42
C ARG A 76 -30.49 -4.93 20.70
N HIS A 77 -29.26 -5.43 20.65
CA HIS A 77 -28.26 -5.03 21.65
C HIS A 77 -27.92 -3.55 21.48
N SER A 78 -28.00 -2.77 22.57
CA SER A 78 -27.87 -1.30 22.54
C SER A 78 -26.53 -0.80 21.97
N SER A 79 -25.44 -1.56 22.13
CA SER A 79 -24.11 -1.19 21.63
C SER A 79 -23.70 -1.82 20.29
N THR A 80 -24.32 -2.95 19.88
CA THR A 80 -23.89 -3.68 18.67
C THR A 80 -24.94 -3.72 17.57
N TYR A 81 -26.17 -3.28 17.86
CA TYR A 81 -27.30 -3.21 16.92
C TYR A 81 -27.70 -4.56 16.29
N VAL A 82 -27.24 -5.70 16.84
CA VAL A 82 -27.49 -7.04 16.30
C VAL A 82 -28.80 -7.62 16.86
N SER A 83 -29.58 -8.27 16.00
CA SER A 83 -30.80 -8.99 16.37
C SER A 83 -30.56 -10.51 16.60
N PRO A 84 -31.48 -11.22 17.28
CA PRO A 84 -31.40 -12.67 17.49
C PRO A 84 -31.24 -13.47 16.20
N LEU A 85 -31.95 -13.07 15.14
CA LEU A 85 -31.86 -13.72 13.82
C LEU A 85 -30.45 -13.60 13.24
N VAL A 86 -29.82 -12.43 13.30
CA VAL A 86 -28.46 -12.21 12.77
C VAL A 86 -27.43 -12.99 13.56
N VAL A 87 -27.59 -13.08 14.89
CA VAL A 87 -26.71 -13.89 15.73
C VAL A 87 -26.82 -15.38 15.38
N ALA A 88 -28.05 -15.88 15.18
CA ALA A 88 -28.29 -17.26 14.79
C ALA A 88 -27.70 -17.58 13.39
N ILE A 89 -27.82 -16.66 12.42
CA ILE A 89 -27.22 -16.79 11.08
C ILE A 89 -25.68 -16.80 11.16
N ARG A 90 -25.08 -15.88 11.92
CA ARG A 90 -23.62 -15.83 12.14
C ARG A 90 -23.06 -17.12 12.75
N ALA A 91 -23.84 -17.76 13.61
CA ALA A 91 -23.50 -19.00 14.28
C ALA A 91 -23.96 -20.26 13.54
N GLN A 92 -24.62 -20.12 12.38
CA GLN A 92 -25.17 -21.19 11.53
C GLN A 92 -26.06 -22.17 12.33
N LYS A 93 -27.02 -21.63 13.10
CA LYS A 93 -27.94 -22.43 13.94
C LYS A 93 -29.31 -22.57 13.29
N HIS A 94 -29.43 -23.46 12.30
CA HIS A 94 -30.61 -23.62 11.43
C HIS A 94 -31.93 -23.82 12.19
N ASP A 95 -31.95 -24.59 13.28
CA ASP A 95 -33.18 -24.83 14.06
C ASP A 95 -33.75 -23.55 14.69
N VAL A 96 -32.86 -22.67 15.17
CA VAL A 96 -33.24 -21.37 15.72
C VAL A 96 -33.63 -20.40 14.60
N ILE A 97 -32.89 -20.40 13.48
CA ILE A 97 -33.22 -19.58 12.29
C ILE A 97 -34.62 -19.91 11.78
N ASN A 98 -34.94 -21.21 11.64
CA ASN A 98 -36.25 -21.69 11.22
C ASN A 98 -37.36 -21.20 12.16
N TYR A 99 -37.18 -21.38 13.48
CA TYR A 99 -38.15 -20.93 14.46
C TYR A 99 -38.36 -19.40 14.43
N LEU A 100 -37.27 -18.62 14.37
CA LEU A 100 -37.34 -17.16 14.38
C LEU A 100 -38.07 -16.60 13.15
N ILE A 101 -37.87 -17.20 11.98
CA ILE A 101 -38.52 -16.76 10.73
C ILE A 101 -39.97 -17.27 10.65
N GLN A 102 -40.19 -18.56 10.88
CA GLN A 102 -41.47 -19.22 10.59
C GLN A 102 -42.51 -19.04 11.69
N GLU A 103 -42.09 -19.17 12.95
CA GLU A 103 -42.99 -19.16 14.11
C GLU A 103 -42.98 -17.79 14.80
N ALA A 104 -41.80 -17.21 15.05
CA ALA A 104 -41.67 -15.93 15.75
C ALA A 104 -41.78 -14.70 14.83
N LYS A 105 -41.88 -14.88 13.50
CA LYS A 105 -42.08 -13.83 12.49
C LYS A 105 -41.06 -12.67 12.57
N ALA A 106 -39.78 -12.99 12.77
CA ALA A 106 -38.70 -12.00 12.70
C ALA A 106 -38.64 -11.32 11.33
N ASP A 107 -38.30 -10.03 11.30
CA ASP A 107 -38.15 -9.27 10.05
C ASP A 107 -36.85 -9.65 9.34
N VAL A 108 -37.01 -10.29 8.18
CA VAL A 108 -35.90 -10.78 7.34
C VAL A 108 -35.11 -9.66 6.65
N ASN A 109 -35.70 -8.47 6.53
CA ASN A 109 -35.10 -7.29 5.87
C ASN A 109 -34.45 -6.31 6.84
N TRP A 110 -34.51 -6.61 8.14
CA TRP A 110 -33.99 -5.72 9.16
C TRP A 110 -32.49 -5.51 9.01
N SER A 111 -32.04 -4.26 9.16
CA SER A 111 -30.62 -3.92 9.12
C SER A 111 -29.88 -4.38 10.38
N CYS A 112 -28.69 -4.94 10.17
CA CYS A 112 -27.76 -5.49 11.15
C CYS A 112 -26.69 -4.49 11.61
N ASP A 113 -26.53 -3.35 10.93
CA ASP A 113 -25.48 -2.35 11.20
C ASP A 113 -25.81 -0.96 10.61
N GLU A 114 -24.94 0.02 10.86
CA GLU A 114 -25.03 1.38 10.31
C GLU A 114 -24.85 1.44 8.77
N LYS A 115 -24.41 0.34 8.15
CA LYS A 115 -24.16 0.23 6.69
C LYS A 115 -25.33 -0.42 5.95
N ASN A 116 -26.47 -0.64 6.62
CA ASN A 116 -27.64 -1.31 6.06
C ASN A 116 -27.34 -2.72 5.53
N THR A 117 -26.50 -3.48 6.23
CA THR A 117 -26.29 -4.91 6.00
C THR A 117 -27.53 -5.67 6.45
N THR A 118 -28.13 -6.52 5.61
CA THR A 118 -29.33 -7.32 5.95
C THR A 118 -28.96 -8.75 6.38
N CYS A 119 -29.93 -9.52 6.88
CA CYS A 119 -29.77 -10.95 7.17
C CYS A 119 -29.32 -11.75 5.93
N LEU A 120 -29.79 -11.38 4.74
CA LEU A 120 -29.43 -12.03 3.48
C LEU A 120 -27.95 -11.82 3.13
N HIS A 121 -27.39 -10.64 3.42
CA HIS A 121 -25.95 -10.41 3.26
C HIS A 121 -25.10 -11.34 4.14
N GLU A 122 -25.51 -11.58 5.38
CA GLU A 122 -24.77 -12.48 6.28
C GLU A 122 -24.89 -13.94 5.82
N ALA A 123 -26.07 -14.38 5.35
CA ALA A 123 -26.26 -15.72 4.80
C ALA A 123 -25.35 -15.98 3.58
N ILE A 124 -25.20 -14.98 2.70
CA ILE A 124 -24.32 -15.06 1.51
C ILE A 124 -22.84 -15.18 1.93
N ARG A 125 -22.37 -14.34 2.88
CA ARG A 125 -20.98 -14.38 3.36
C ARG A 125 -20.60 -15.68 4.07
N ARG A 126 -21.60 -16.38 4.63
CA ARG A 126 -21.41 -17.68 5.29
C ARG A 126 -21.59 -18.86 4.35
N HIS A 127 -21.95 -18.61 3.08
CA HIS A 127 -22.28 -19.61 2.08
C HIS A 127 -23.42 -20.56 2.51
N ASP A 128 -24.38 -20.06 3.28
CA ASP A 128 -25.49 -20.83 3.81
C ASP A 128 -26.70 -20.80 2.87
N LEU A 129 -26.72 -21.74 1.91
CA LEU A 129 -27.76 -21.89 0.89
C LEU A 129 -29.15 -22.09 1.49
N SER A 130 -29.26 -22.90 2.54
CA SER A 130 -30.52 -23.19 3.24
C SER A 130 -31.13 -21.95 3.85
N THR A 131 -30.33 -21.18 4.58
CA THR A 131 -30.78 -19.94 5.23
C THR A 131 -31.14 -18.88 4.18
N ALA A 132 -30.36 -18.74 3.10
CA ALA A 132 -30.67 -17.79 2.03
C ALA A 132 -32.01 -18.12 1.34
N LYS A 133 -32.28 -19.40 1.03
CA LYS A 133 -33.58 -19.84 0.47
C LYS A 133 -34.74 -19.46 1.38
N LEU A 134 -34.58 -19.72 2.68
CA LEU A 134 -35.60 -19.42 3.66
C LEU A 134 -35.86 -17.92 3.78
N LEU A 135 -34.81 -17.09 3.81
CA LEU A 135 -34.95 -15.63 3.85
C LEU A 135 -35.69 -15.09 2.61
N LEU A 136 -35.36 -15.60 1.42
CA LEU A 136 -36.03 -15.21 0.17
C LEU A 136 -37.50 -15.65 0.14
N GLN A 137 -37.81 -16.87 0.58
CA GLN A 137 -39.18 -17.38 0.69
C GLN A 137 -40.07 -16.49 1.59
N TYR A 138 -39.47 -15.88 2.61
CA TYR A 138 -40.16 -14.98 3.55
C TYR A 138 -40.01 -13.49 3.22
N GLY A 139 -39.61 -13.17 1.97
CA GLY A 139 -39.68 -11.81 1.43
C GLY A 139 -38.42 -10.95 1.63
N ALA A 140 -37.24 -11.57 1.75
CA ALA A 140 -35.98 -10.82 1.76
C ALA A 140 -35.76 -10.06 0.44
N ILE A 141 -35.48 -8.77 0.53
CA ILE A 141 -35.24 -7.87 -0.61
C ILE A 141 -33.82 -8.10 -1.11
N VAL A 142 -33.71 -8.47 -2.38
CA VAL A 142 -32.43 -8.57 -3.08
C VAL A 142 -32.10 -7.25 -3.74
N ASP A 143 -30.86 -6.80 -3.56
CA ASP A 143 -30.30 -5.62 -4.22
C ASP A 143 -28.98 -5.96 -4.93
N LYS A 144 -28.41 -4.99 -5.65
CA LYS A 144 -27.13 -5.18 -6.37
C LYS A 144 -25.96 -5.55 -5.44
N ARG A 145 -25.99 -5.15 -4.16
CA ARG A 145 -24.92 -5.44 -3.19
C ARG A 145 -24.91 -6.93 -2.82
N HIS A 146 -26.07 -7.56 -2.78
CA HIS A 146 -26.17 -9.01 -2.57
C HIS A 146 -25.53 -9.79 -3.73
N LEU A 147 -25.80 -9.39 -4.98
CA LEU A 147 -25.17 -10.01 -6.15
C LEU A 147 -23.65 -9.79 -6.15
N GLN A 148 -23.19 -8.57 -5.84
CA GLN A 148 -21.75 -8.26 -5.75
C GLN A 148 -21.05 -9.09 -4.67
N ILE A 149 -21.66 -9.23 -3.50
CA ILE A 149 -21.08 -10.02 -2.40
C ILE A 149 -21.11 -11.51 -2.75
N ALA A 150 -22.21 -12.03 -3.30
CA ALA A 150 -22.29 -13.42 -3.76
C ALA A 150 -21.24 -13.73 -4.84
N MET A 151 -20.99 -12.78 -5.75
CA MET A 151 -19.90 -12.88 -6.72
C MET A 151 -18.54 -12.90 -6.03
N ILE A 152 -18.24 -11.94 -5.13
CA ILE A 152 -16.97 -11.89 -4.40
C ILE A 152 -16.72 -13.20 -3.64
N GLU A 153 -17.77 -13.78 -3.05
CA GLU A 153 -17.70 -15.04 -2.31
C GLU A 153 -17.53 -16.28 -3.19
N CYS A 154 -18.17 -16.34 -4.37
CA CYS A 154 -17.82 -17.33 -5.41
C CYS A 154 -16.34 -17.22 -5.83
N LEU A 155 -15.81 -16.00 -5.74
CA LEU A 155 -14.48 -15.62 -6.19
C LEU A 155 -13.41 -15.65 -5.07
N SER A 156 -13.76 -16.01 -3.84
CA SER A 156 -12.84 -16.03 -2.68
C SER A 156 -12.40 -17.44 -2.28
N GLN A 157 -13.23 -18.46 -2.52
CA GLN A 157 -12.99 -19.85 -2.13
C GLN A 157 -11.94 -20.55 -3.02
N LYS A 158 -11.11 -21.42 -2.42
CA LYS A 158 -10.02 -22.18 -3.07
C LYS A 158 -10.21 -23.70 -3.06
N ASP A 159 -11.02 -24.23 -2.14
CA ASP A 159 -11.24 -25.66 -1.99
C ASP A 159 -12.68 -25.88 -1.49
N THR A 160 -13.46 -26.69 -2.22
CA THR A 160 -14.79 -27.24 -1.87
C THR A 160 -16.08 -26.40 -2.06
N GLU A 161 -17.04 -27.08 -2.70
CA GLU A 161 -18.51 -26.94 -2.76
C GLU A 161 -19.22 -25.97 -3.74
N THR A 162 -20.27 -26.52 -4.36
CA THR A 162 -21.28 -25.92 -5.25
C THR A 162 -22.14 -24.82 -4.60
N SER A 163 -21.96 -24.53 -3.30
CA SER A 163 -22.83 -23.65 -2.53
C SER A 163 -22.80 -22.17 -2.97
N PRO A 164 -21.64 -21.52 -3.20
CA PRO A 164 -21.60 -20.12 -3.62
C PRO A 164 -22.22 -19.91 -5.01
N ILE A 165 -21.95 -20.84 -5.94
CA ILE A 165 -22.50 -20.80 -7.30
C ILE A 165 -24.03 -21.00 -7.25
N ALA A 166 -24.51 -21.97 -6.48
CA ALA A 166 -25.94 -22.19 -6.27
C ALA A 166 -26.62 -20.99 -5.58
N LEU A 167 -25.92 -20.27 -4.70
CA LEU A 167 -26.39 -19.03 -4.09
C LEU A 167 -26.49 -17.90 -5.13
N PHE A 168 -25.47 -17.74 -5.96
CA PHE A 168 -25.48 -16.76 -7.03
C PHE A 168 -26.60 -17.04 -8.04
N ASP A 169 -26.73 -18.28 -8.51
CA ASP A 169 -27.79 -18.71 -9.42
C ASP A 169 -29.18 -18.43 -8.84
N MET A 170 -29.39 -18.76 -7.56
CA MET A 170 -30.66 -18.50 -6.88
C MET A 170 -31.02 -17.02 -6.80
N LEU A 171 -30.04 -16.15 -6.50
CA LEU A 171 -30.27 -14.70 -6.42
C LEU A 171 -30.59 -14.11 -7.80
N VAL A 172 -29.92 -14.60 -8.84
CA VAL A 172 -30.19 -14.22 -10.23
C VAL A 172 -31.56 -14.70 -10.68
N ASP A 173 -31.95 -15.93 -10.34
CA ASP A 173 -33.25 -16.49 -10.70
C ASP A 173 -34.41 -15.75 -10.01
N HIS A 174 -34.20 -15.22 -8.79
CA HIS A 174 -35.19 -14.41 -8.10
C HIS A 174 -35.29 -12.97 -8.62
N HIS A 175 -34.19 -12.38 -9.11
CA HIS A 175 -34.17 -11.00 -9.60
C HIS A 175 -33.26 -10.82 -10.84
N PRO A 176 -33.71 -11.30 -12.02
CA PRO A 176 -32.90 -11.28 -13.25
C PRO A 176 -32.54 -9.86 -13.71
N ASP A 177 -33.38 -8.87 -13.42
CA ASP A 177 -33.21 -7.47 -13.83
C ASP A 177 -32.07 -6.73 -13.10
N LEU A 178 -31.53 -7.32 -12.02
CA LEU A 178 -30.42 -6.72 -11.27
C LEU A 178 -29.05 -6.93 -11.97
N LEU A 179 -28.98 -7.77 -13.00
CA LEU A 179 -27.81 -8.00 -13.85
C LEU A 179 -27.75 -7.01 -15.02
N ASP A 180 -27.29 -5.78 -14.75
CA ASP A 180 -26.95 -4.83 -15.81
C ASP A 180 -25.62 -5.18 -16.53
N ASP A 181 -25.41 -4.60 -17.72
CA ASP A 181 -24.20 -4.82 -18.55
C ASP A 181 -22.89 -4.54 -17.80
N ILE A 182 -22.91 -3.62 -16.83
CA ILE A 182 -21.75 -3.24 -16.03
C ILE A 182 -21.41 -4.34 -15.03
N SER A 183 -22.42 -4.93 -14.38
CA SER A 183 -22.26 -6.04 -13.46
C SER A 183 -21.86 -7.33 -14.20
N ARG A 184 -22.41 -7.57 -15.41
CA ARG A 184 -22.03 -8.69 -16.30
C ARG A 184 -20.61 -8.57 -16.85
N LYS A 185 -20.20 -7.38 -17.29
CA LYS A 185 -18.84 -7.10 -17.77
C LYS A 185 -17.81 -7.23 -16.64
N THR A 186 -18.13 -6.74 -15.45
CA THR A 186 -17.27 -6.88 -14.27
C THR A 186 -17.15 -8.36 -13.86
N ALA A 187 -18.24 -9.13 -13.95
CA ALA A 187 -18.23 -10.58 -13.75
C ALA A 187 -17.36 -11.30 -14.80
N LEU A 188 -17.54 -11.01 -16.10
CA LEU A 188 -16.77 -11.61 -17.19
C LEU A 188 -15.29 -11.27 -17.10
N GLU A 189 -14.94 -9.99 -16.88
CA GLU A 189 -13.55 -9.55 -16.74
C GLU A 189 -12.86 -10.21 -15.54
N PHE A 190 -13.58 -10.43 -14.45
CA PHE A 190 -13.03 -11.09 -13.27
C PHE A 190 -12.91 -12.62 -13.46
N VAL A 191 -13.88 -13.28 -14.11
CA VAL A 191 -13.81 -14.73 -14.44
C VAL A 191 -12.73 -15.01 -15.49
N ILE A 192 -12.58 -14.15 -16.51
CA ILE A 192 -11.49 -14.22 -17.50
C ILE A 192 -10.13 -14.00 -16.84
N ARG A 193 -10.04 -13.10 -15.85
CA ARG A 193 -8.83 -12.94 -15.03
C ARG A 193 -8.54 -14.18 -14.18
N ARG A 194 -9.54 -14.88 -13.64
CA ARG A 194 -9.33 -16.07 -12.80
C ARG A 194 -9.04 -17.37 -13.57
N THR A 195 -9.66 -17.57 -14.74
CA THR A 195 -9.38 -18.73 -15.63
C THR A 195 -7.98 -18.66 -16.24
N ARG A 196 -7.38 -17.47 -16.32
CA ARG A 196 -5.98 -17.27 -16.67
C ARG A 196 -4.99 -17.48 -15.50
N TRP A 197 -5.47 -17.58 -14.24
CA TRP A 197 -4.65 -17.48 -13.02
C TRP A 197 -4.67 -18.74 -12.11
N SER A 198 -5.09 -19.92 -12.61
CA SER A 198 -5.07 -21.17 -11.81
C SER A 198 -4.56 -22.37 -12.64
N SER A 199 -3.48 -23.03 -12.20
CA SER A 199 -3.15 -24.40 -12.64
C SER A 199 -4.25 -25.38 -12.20
N PRO A 200 -4.44 -26.53 -12.88
CA PRO A 200 -5.71 -26.85 -13.52
C PRO A 200 -6.87 -26.93 -12.51
N TYR A 201 -7.58 -25.82 -12.28
CA TYR A 201 -8.90 -25.92 -11.68
C TYR A 201 -9.88 -26.26 -12.79
N PRO A 202 -10.65 -27.36 -12.66
CA PRO A 202 -11.47 -27.85 -13.75
C PRO A 202 -12.48 -26.81 -14.23
N TYR A 203 -12.26 -26.30 -15.45
CA TYR A 203 -13.11 -25.35 -16.19
C TYR A 203 -14.59 -25.79 -16.22
N HIS A 204 -14.86 -27.07 -15.95
CA HIS A 204 -16.17 -27.71 -15.90
C HIS A 204 -17.14 -27.07 -14.89
N HIS A 205 -16.64 -26.48 -13.79
CA HIS A 205 -17.50 -25.88 -12.75
C HIS A 205 -17.89 -24.43 -13.02
N LEU A 206 -17.11 -23.70 -13.83
CA LEU A 206 -17.38 -22.30 -14.22
C LEU A 206 -18.08 -22.19 -15.58
N ALA A 207 -18.07 -23.25 -16.39
CA ALA A 207 -18.71 -23.31 -17.70
C ALA A 207 -20.22 -22.98 -17.67
N PRO A 208 -21.05 -23.47 -16.72
CA PRO A 208 -22.48 -23.14 -16.71
C PRO A 208 -22.75 -21.66 -16.43
N LEU A 209 -21.92 -21.04 -15.57
CA LEU A 209 -22.00 -19.62 -15.23
C LEU A 209 -21.59 -18.75 -16.43
N LEU A 210 -20.53 -19.15 -17.14
CA LEU A 210 -20.07 -18.47 -18.36
C LEU A 210 -21.07 -18.61 -19.51
N GLU A 211 -21.66 -19.80 -19.71
CA GLU A 211 -22.69 -20.04 -20.72
C GLU A 211 -23.93 -19.16 -20.47
N ARG A 212 -24.43 -19.09 -19.23
CA ARG A 212 -25.58 -18.24 -18.87
C ARG A 212 -25.31 -16.74 -19.02
N LEU A 213 -24.11 -16.28 -18.68
CA LEU A 213 -23.74 -14.86 -18.82
C LEU A 213 -23.57 -14.44 -20.29
N VAL A 214 -23.29 -15.40 -21.19
CA VAL A 214 -23.05 -15.17 -22.62
C VAL A 214 -24.31 -15.42 -23.49
N SER A 215 -25.25 -16.25 -23.04
CA SER A 215 -26.41 -16.70 -23.84
C SER A 215 -27.58 -15.71 -23.98
N ASP A 216 -27.49 -14.49 -23.44
CA ASP A 216 -28.57 -13.50 -23.50
C ASP A 216 -28.48 -12.64 -24.78
N GLU A 217 -29.54 -12.59 -25.59
CA GLU A 217 -29.56 -12.06 -26.97
C GLU A 217 -29.13 -10.59 -27.11
N ASN A 218 -29.13 -9.83 -26.02
CA ASN A 218 -28.69 -8.43 -26.00
C ASN A 218 -27.16 -8.23 -26.04
N CYS A 219 -26.35 -9.29 -26.00
CA CYS A 219 -24.89 -9.21 -25.95
C CYS A 219 -24.17 -9.36 -27.32
N GLN A 220 -24.81 -8.96 -28.42
CA GLN A 220 -24.17 -9.00 -29.76
C GLN A 220 -22.94 -8.08 -29.89
N SER A 221 -22.71 -7.14 -28.96
CA SER A 221 -21.55 -6.23 -28.95
C SER A 221 -20.28 -6.78 -28.28
N ILE A 222 -20.33 -7.99 -27.68
CA ILE A 222 -19.18 -8.63 -27.00
C ILE A 222 -18.60 -9.81 -27.82
N THR A 223 -19.12 -10.05 -29.03
CA THR A 223 -18.71 -11.14 -29.94
C THR A 223 -17.30 -10.99 -30.55
N HIS A 224 -16.52 -9.96 -30.18
CA HIS A 224 -15.14 -9.76 -30.65
C HIS A 224 -14.05 -10.23 -29.67
N LEU A 225 -14.37 -11.02 -28.64
CA LEU A 225 -13.37 -11.71 -27.83
C LEU A 225 -12.88 -12.98 -28.55
N PRO A 226 -11.60 -13.08 -28.96
CA PRO A 226 -11.05 -14.23 -29.67
C PRO A 226 -10.72 -15.37 -28.70
N ILE A 227 -11.70 -15.85 -27.94
CA ILE A 227 -11.48 -16.89 -26.91
C ILE A 227 -12.30 -18.16 -27.19
N LEU A 228 -13.27 -18.14 -28.10
CA LEU A 228 -14.08 -19.33 -28.38
C LEU A 228 -13.49 -20.29 -29.44
N SER A 229 -12.31 -20.01 -30.01
CA SER A 229 -11.73 -20.83 -31.10
C SER A 229 -10.37 -21.49 -30.81
N THR A 230 -9.83 -21.39 -29.59
CA THR A 230 -8.52 -21.98 -29.26
C THR A 230 -8.56 -22.73 -27.94
N ILE A 231 -9.22 -23.89 -27.93
CA ILE A 231 -8.98 -24.93 -26.93
C ILE A 231 -8.99 -26.29 -27.64
N GLU A 232 -7.84 -26.65 -28.22
CA GLU A 232 -7.43 -28.04 -28.29
C GLU A 232 -6.13 -28.20 -27.49
N PRO A 233 -5.96 -29.30 -26.73
CA PRO A 233 -4.76 -29.56 -25.96
C PRO A 233 -3.63 -29.92 -26.93
N THR A 234 -2.94 -28.92 -27.47
CA THR A 234 -1.82 -29.13 -28.37
C THR A 234 -0.61 -28.35 -27.91
N LYS A 235 0.40 -29.14 -27.53
CA LYS A 235 1.85 -28.93 -27.70
C LYS A 235 2.27 -27.47 -27.87
N ILE A 236 3.15 -27.02 -26.97
CA ILE A 236 4.05 -25.87 -27.14
C ILE A 236 4.53 -25.80 -28.60
N THR A 237 3.83 -25.03 -29.43
CA THR A 237 4.26 -24.70 -30.78
C THR A 237 5.15 -23.48 -30.67
N THR A 238 6.44 -23.78 -30.76
CA THR A 238 7.58 -22.97 -31.21
C THR A 238 7.27 -21.72 -32.07
N SER A 239 6.66 -20.69 -31.47
CA SER A 239 6.73 -19.31 -31.98
C SER A 239 6.57 -18.24 -30.88
N SER A 240 6.91 -18.53 -29.63
CA SER A 240 7.12 -17.49 -28.61
C SER A 240 8.51 -16.88 -28.80
N ASN A 241 8.59 -15.55 -28.81
CA ASN A 241 9.88 -14.84 -28.81
C ASN A 241 10.50 -14.98 -27.42
N ILE A 242 11.28 -16.06 -27.24
CA ILE A 242 12.01 -16.35 -26.00
C ILE A 242 13.39 -15.71 -26.07
N HIS A 243 13.68 -14.85 -25.10
CA HIS A 243 14.99 -14.26 -24.87
C HIS A 243 15.66 -14.96 -23.69
N ARG A 244 17.00 -15.01 -23.69
CA ARG A 244 17.80 -15.50 -22.57
C ARG A 244 18.76 -14.42 -22.10
N THR A 245 19.00 -14.38 -20.79
CA THR A 245 19.96 -13.49 -20.12
C THR A 245 20.33 -14.09 -18.77
N GLN A 246 21.40 -13.63 -18.13
CA GLN A 246 21.73 -14.04 -16.76
C GLN A 246 20.81 -13.36 -15.74
N VAL A 247 20.62 -12.03 -15.86
CA VAL A 247 19.76 -11.25 -14.96
C VAL A 247 18.67 -10.49 -15.72
N GLY A 248 17.41 -10.75 -15.39
CA GLY A 248 16.27 -9.94 -15.85
C GLY A 248 16.00 -8.78 -14.90
N ILE A 249 15.97 -7.55 -15.39
CA ILE A 249 15.76 -6.34 -14.58
C ILE A 249 14.44 -5.69 -14.97
N ILE A 250 13.57 -5.46 -14.00
CA ILE A 250 12.26 -4.83 -14.21
C ILE A 250 12.30 -3.43 -13.60
N GLY A 251 12.18 -2.40 -14.45
CA GLY A 251 12.25 -0.98 -14.11
C GLY A 251 13.53 -0.32 -14.62
N GLY A 252 13.39 0.67 -15.50
CA GLY A 252 14.44 1.52 -16.05
C GLY A 252 14.66 2.81 -15.26
N GLY A 253 14.42 2.79 -13.95
CA GLY A 253 14.79 3.87 -13.03
C GLY A 253 16.28 3.88 -12.67
N PRO A 254 16.71 4.76 -11.74
CA PRO A 254 18.12 4.87 -11.35
C PRO A 254 18.70 3.54 -10.85
N ALA A 255 17.95 2.79 -10.03
CA ALA A 255 18.38 1.49 -9.53
C ALA A 255 18.61 0.47 -10.65
N GLY A 256 17.61 0.24 -11.51
CA GLY A 256 17.68 -0.80 -12.53
C GLY A 256 18.70 -0.50 -13.63
N LEU A 257 18.83 0.75 -14.04
CA LEU A 257 19.85 1.16 -15.00
C LEU A 257 21.27 1.12 -14.41
N MET A 258 21.44 1.56 -13.15
CA MET A 258 22.73 1.46 -12.45
C MET A 258 23.15 0.00 -12.27
N LEU A 259 22.22 -0.87 -11.83
CA LEU A 259 22.46 -2.32 -11.74
C LEU A 259 22.90 -2.88 -13.09
N GLY A 260 22.16 -2.56 -14.16
CA GLY A 260 22.47 -3.01 -15.50
C GLY A 260 23.86 -2.56 -16.00
N ALA A 261 24.31 -1.36 -15.61
CA ALA A 261 25.63 -0.84 -15.94
C ALA A 261 26.75 -1.54 -15.13
N LEU A 262 26.55 -1.74 -13.83
CA LEU A 262 27.46 -2.49 -12.96
C LEU A 262 27.65 -3.92 -13.46
N LEU A 263 26.55 -4.64 -13.73
CA LEU A 263 26.59 -6.00 -14.27
C LEU A 263 27.33 -6.08 -15.62
N SER A 264 27.12 -5.08 -16.49
CA SER A 264 27.79 -5.05 -17.79
C SER A 264 29.31 -4.93 -17.67
N ARG A 265 29.83 -4.22 -16.66
CA ARG A 265 31.29 -4.12 -16.42
C ARG A 265 31.88 -5.44 -15.99
N SER A 266 31.12 -6.22 -15.24
CA SER A 266 31.53 -7.52 -14.72
C SER A 266 31.21 -8.65 -15.68
N GLY A 267 30.88 -8.33 -16.94
CA GLY A 267 30.60 -9.31 -17.99
C GLY A 267 29.22 -9.98 -17.90
N ILE A 268 28.45 -9.75 -16.83
CA ILE A 268 27.16 -10.40 -16.58
C ILE A 268 26.08 -9.83 -17.52
N ASP A 269 25.42 -10.72 -18.25
CA ASP A 269 24.39 -10.33 -19.22
C ASP A 269 23.06 -9.98 -18.55
N SER A 270 22.49 -8.85 -18.97
CA SER A 270 21.24 -8.33 -18.42
C SER A 270 20.32 -7.75 -19.48
N ILE A 271 19.01 -7.87 -19.24
CA ILE A 271 17.97 -7.17 -19.98
C ILE A 271 17.21 -6.27 -19.01
N VAL A 272 17.04 -5.00 -19.36
CA VAL A 272 16.22 -4.05 -18.60
C VAL A 272 14.91 -3.81 -19.33
N LEU A 273 13.78 -4.00 -18.64
CA LEU A 273 12.44 -3.69 -19.09
C LEU A 273 11.95 -2.39 -18.43
N GLU A 274 11.50 -1.43 -19.22
CA GLU A 274 10.92 -0.17 -18.74
C GLU A 274 9.52 0.02 -19.34
N ARG A 275 8.56 0.28 -18.47
CA ARG A 275 7.15 0.42 -18.86
C ARG A 275 6.91 1.67 -19.71
N HIS A 276 7.55 2.77 -19.34
CA HIS A 276 7.35 4.05 -20.01
C HIS A 276 8.24 4.20 -21.25
N SER A 277 7.90 5.18 -22.09
CA SER A 277 8.74 5.55 -23.22
C SER A 277 10.05 6.18 -22.75
N ARG A 278 11.09 6.11 -23.58
CA ARG A 278 12.36 6.78 -23.31
C ARG A 278 12.17 8.27 -23.02
N SER A 279 11.37 8.96 -23.85
CA SER A 279 11.11 10.39 -23.71
C SER A 279 10.48 10.75 -22.37
N TYR A 280 9.56 9.91 -21.87
CA TYR A 280 8.95 10.12 -20.56
C TYR A 280 10.00 10.01 -19.45
N VAL A 281 10.80 8.95 -19.46
CA VAL A 281 11.85 8.69 -18.46
C VAL A 281 12.87 9.83 -18.42
N GLU A 282 13.32 10.30 -19.57
CA GLU A 282 14.32 11.38 -19.69
C GLU A 282 13.78 12.77 -19.34
N SER A 283 12.46 12.96 -19.28
CA SER A 283 11.82 14.23 -18.92
C SER A 283 11.33 14.31 -17.46
N ASN A 284 11.33 13.19 -16.72
CA ASN A 284 10.68 13.13 -15.42
C ASN A 284 11.53 13.79 -14.31
N ILE A 285 11.17 15.02 -13.92
CA ILE A 285 11.96 15.81 -12.97
C ILE A 285 11.67 15.38 -11.52
N ARG A 286 12.60 14.66 -10.90
CA ARG A 286 12.50 14.22 -9.50
C ARG A 286 13.65 14.76 -8.62
N ALA A 287 14.28 13.87 -7.85
CA ALA A 287 15.38 14.16 -6.94
C ALA A 287 16.53 14.86 -7.69
N GLY A 288 17.36 15.56 -6.94
CA GLY A 288 18.46 16.30 -7.54
C GLY A 288 19.75 16.30 -6.74
N LEU A 289 19.82 15.65 -5.58
CA LEU A 289 21.03 15.65 -4.76
C LEU A 289 21.68 14.28 -4.77
N LEU A 290 22.96 14.27 -5.16
CA LEU A 290 23.79 13.09 -5.23
C LEU A 290 24.89 13.16 -4.16
N GLU A 291 25.04 12.07 -3.42
CA GLU A 291 26.12 11.86 -2.46
C GLU A 291 27.42 11.52 -3.17
N GLN A 292 28.55 11.68 -2.47
CA GLN A 292 29.87 11.41 -3.03
C GLN A 292 29.97 9.97 -3.54
N ALA A 293 29.48 8.97 -2.77
CA ALA A 293 29.50 7.58 -3.20
C ALA A 293 28.71 7.33 -4.50
N THR A 294 27.60 8.03 -4.71
CA THR A 294 26.81 7.93 -5.95
C THR A 294 27.54 8.56 -7.13
N ILE A 295 28.19 9.70 -6.90
CA ILE A 295 29.02 10.37 -7.91
C ILE A 295 30.17 9.45 -8.34
N ASP A 296 30.85 8.85 -7.37
CA ASP A 296 31.96 7.93 -7.60
C ASP A 296 31.49 6.71 -8.40
N ALA A 297 30.34 6.12 -8.03
CA ALA A 297 29.75 4.99 -8.75
C ALA A 297 29.39 5.35 -10.21
N LEU A 298 28.81 6.54 -10.46
CA LEU A 298 28.51 7.00 -11.82
C LEU A 298 29.78 7.25 -12.64
N ASN A 299 30.84 7.77 -12.02
CA ASN A 299 32.14 7.93 -12.67
C ASN A 299 32.75 6.57 -13.01
N GLU A 300 32.74 5.64 -12.06
CA GLU A 300 33.27 4.29 -12.25
C GLU A 300 32.63 3.63 -13.45
N ILE A 301 31.29 3.66 -13.57
CA ILE A 301 30.58 3.04 -14.69
C ILE A 301 30.60 3.83 -16.01
N GLY A 302 31.29 4.98 -16.05
CA GLY A 302 31.44 5.79 -17.26
C GLY A 302 30.21 6.65 -17.61
N ALA A 303 29.33 6.92 -16.65
CA ALA A 303 28.15 7.78 -16.79
C ALA A 303 28.28 9.11 -16.03
N GLY A 304 29.49 9.46 -15.55
CA GLY A 304 29.72 10.63 -14.71
C GLY A 304 30.26 11.88 -15.44
N GLU A 305 30.63 11.79 -16.72
CA GLU A 305 31.29 12.89 -17.44
C GLU A 305 30.47 14.19 -17.44
N ARG A 306 29.18 14.12 -17.84
CA ARG A 306 28.29 15.27 -17.84
C ARG A 306 28.01 15.78 -16.42
N LEU A 307 27.85 14.88 -15.46
CA LEU A 307 27.68 15.21 -14.04
C LEU A 307 28.85 16.06 -13.51
N LEU A 308 30.08 15.75 -13.88
CA LEU A 308 31.27 16.51 -13.45
C LEU A 308 31.34 17.91 -14.09
N GLN A 309 30.76 18.08 -15.28
CA GLN A 309 30.75 19.34 -16.03
C GLN A 309 29.60 20.25 -15.62
N GLU A 310 28.41 19.69 -15.42
CA GLU A 310 27.15 20.43 -15.24
C GLU A 310 26.61 20.41 -13.80
N GLY A 311 27.13 19.53 -12.94
CA GLY A 311 26.69 19.39 -11.55
C GLY A 311 27.06 20.59 -10.67
N PHE A 312 26.15 20.99 -9.80
CA PHE A 312 26.38 22.08 -8.84
C PHE A 312 26.92 21.53 -7.52
N ILE A 313 28.24 21.59 -7.35
CA ILE A 313 28.93 21.11 -6.14
C ILE A 313 28.51 21.92 -4.90
N GLN A 314 27.99 21.22 -3.90
CA GLN A 314 27.65 21.73 -2.57
C GLN A 314 28.82 21.47 -1.62
N ARG A 315 29.56 22.53 -1.30
CA ARG A 315 30.66 22.49 -0.32
C ARG A 315 30.15 22.76 1.09
N ASN A 316 29.01 23.42 1.19
CA ASN A 316 28.30 23.68 2.43
C ASN A 316 26.81 23.35 2.31
N ILE A 317 26.17 23.27 3.46
CA ILE A 317 24.71 23.31 3.60
C ILE A 317 24.35 24.45 4.54
N HIS A 318 23.35 25.25 4.16
CA HIS A 318 22.84 26.30 5.04
C HIS A 318 21.61 25.79 5.79
N MET A 319 21.65 25.96 7.11
CA MET A 319 20.50 25.68 7.98
C MET A 319 20.06 26.96 8.66
N GLN A 320 18.77 27.23 8.62
CA GLN A 320 18.18 28.41 9.20
C GLN A 320 17.10 28.01 10.22
N PHE A 321 17.22 28.53 11.43
CA PHE A 321 16.30 28.29 12.54
C PHE A 321 15.75 29.64 13.01
N ASP A 322 14.45 29.89 12.79
CA ASP A 322 13.77 31.14 13.17
C ASP A 322 14.49 32.42 12.70
N GLY A 323 15.08 32.36 11.50
CA GLY A 323 15.80 33.47 10.87
C GLY A 323 17.30 33.52 11.18
N GLU A 324 17.80 32.74 12.15
CA GLU A 324 19.23 32.58 12.39
C GLU A 324 19.82 31.54 11.44
N ARG A 325 20.61 32.00 10.46
CA ARG A 325 21.25 31.12 9.47
C ARG A 325 22.67 30.75 9.89
N ILE A 326 22.94 29.46 9.93
CA ILE A 326 24.27 28.87 10.07
C ILE A 326 24.71 28.20 8.76
N THR A 327 26.02 28.07 8.59
CA THR A 327 26.63 27.34 7.47
C THR A 327 27.41 26.16 8.02
N ILE A 328 27.09 24.96 7.54
CA ILE A 328 27.82 23.73 7.89
C ILE A 328 28.76 23.41 6.72
N PRO A 329 30.09 23.52 6.90
CA PRO A 329 31.06 23.31 5.84
C PRO A 329 31.30 21.82 5.60
N LEU A 330 30.45 21.20 4.76
CA LEU A 330 30.47 19.78 4.44
C LEU A 330 31.89 19.31 4.09
N ARG A 331 32.55 20.01 3.15
CA ARG A 331 33.89 19.61 2.66
C ARG A 331 34.94 19.57 3.76
N GLU A 332 34.93 20.54 4.66
CA GLU A 332 35.91 20.62 5.74
C GLU A 332 35.65 19.57 6.82
N LEU A 333 34.39 19.33 7.16
CA LEU A 333 33.99 18.41 8.21
C LEU A 333 34.07 16.93 7.79
N THR A 334 34.13 16.64 6.49
CA THR A 334 34.08 15.28 5.93
C THR A 334 35.32 14.92 5.13
N GLN A 335 36.46 15.57 5.43
CA GLN A 335 37.76 15.29 4.81
C GLN A 335 37.75 15.39 3.28
N GLY A 336 36.97 16.33 2.73
CA GLY A 336 36.93 16.62 1.30
C GLY A 336 35.68 16.15 0.57
N LYS A 337 34.81 15.33 1.18
CA LYS A 337 33.56 14.89 0.53
C LYS A 337 32.59 16.05 0.31
N VAL A 338 31.78 15.93 -0.74
CA VAL A 338 30.78 16.94 -1.13
C VAL A 338 29.48 16.26 -1.57
N ALA A 339 28.39 17.01 -1.60
CA ALA A 339 27.20 16.63 -2.35
C ALA A 339 27.18 17.38 -3.68
N THR A 340 26.52 16.85 -4.69
CA THR A 340 26.35 17.53 -5.98
C THR A 340 24.88 17.60 -6.35
N ILE A 341 24.42 18.78 -6.74
CA ILE A 341 23.09 18.91 -7.32
C ILE A 341 23.15 18.61 -8.81
N TYR A 342 22.50 17.53 -9.20
CA TYR A 342 22.35 17.07 -10.56
C TYR A 342 21.02 16.33 -10.68
N GLY A 343 20.15 16.80 -11.58
CA GLY A 343 18.78 16.30 -11.69
C GLY A 343 18.74 14.81 -12.03
N GLN A 344 17.85 14.06 -11.38
CA GLN A 344 17.68 12.62 -11.62
C GLN A 344 17.43 12.28 -13.09
N HIS A 345 16.73 13.14 -13.82
CA HIS A 345 16.50 12.94 -15.26
C HIS A 345 17.79 12.99 -16.08
N PHE A 346 18.78 13.79 -15.68
CA PHE A 346 20.10 13.77 -16.30
C PHE A 346 20.88 12.51 -15.94
N VAL A 347 20.82 12.04 -14.68
CA VAL A 347 21.39 10.73 -14.30
C VAL A 347 20.81 9.61 -15.16
N LEU A 348 19.49 9.61 -15.38
CA LEU A 348 18.81 8.63 -16.21
C LEU A 348 19.27 8.71 -17.67
N GLN A 349 19.34 9.90 -18.24
CA GLN A 349 19.88 10.11 -19.60
C GLN A 349 21.32 9.57 -19.71
N ASP A 350 22.20 9.87 -18.74
CA ASP A 350 23.60 9.39 -18.76
C ASP A 350 23.67 7.86 -18.69
N LEU A 351 22.86 7.24 -17.83
CA LEU A 351 22.79 5.78 -17.69
C LEU A 351 22.19 5.10 -18.94
N ILE A 352 21.15 5.70 -19.55
CA ILE A 352 20.56 5.21 -20.79
C ILE A 352 21.60 5.27 -21.91
N ASP A 353 22.29 6.40 -22.06
CA ASP A 353 23.31 6.57 -23.08
C ASP A 353 24.49 5.62 -22.86
N GLN A 354 24.94 5.43 -21.62
CA GLN A 354 25.96 4.44 -21.27
C GLN A 354 25.52 3.03 -21.69
N ARG A 355 24.28 2.64 -21.37
CA ARG A 355 23.76 1.31 -21.70
C ARG A 355 23.63 1.11 -23.21
N ILE A 356 23.14 2.10 -23.95
CA ILE A 356 23.05 2.05 -25.41
C ILE A 356 24.45 1.93 -26.04
N LYS A 357 25.42 2.72 -25.58
CA LYS A 357 26.82 2.65 -26.05
C LYS A 357 27.43 1.26 -25.80
N SER A 358 27.07 0.60 -24.70
CA SER A 358 27.53 -0.75 -24.39
C SER A 358 26.88 -1.85 -25.26
N GLY A 359 25.85 -1.53 -26.05
CA GLY A 359 25.10 -2.49 -26.85
C GLY A 359 24.21 -3.45 -26.04
N ARG A 360 24.08 -3.24 -24.73
CA ARG A 360 23.24 -4.07 -23.85
C ARG A 360 21.76 -3.75 -24.03
N ARG A 361 20.91 -4.75 -23.79
CA ARG A 361 19.48 -4.69 -24.09
C ARG A 361 18.72 -3.83 -23.06
N LEU A 362 18.04 -2.80 -23.54
CA LEU A 362 17.12 -1.94 -22.78
C LEU A 362 15.86 -1.75 -23.63
N TRP A 363 14.70 -2.18 -23.12
CA TRP A 363 13.44 -2.07 -23.85
C TRP A 363 12.47 -1.18 -23.08
N PHE A 364 12.05 -0.12 -23.74
CA PHE A 364 11.01 0.80 -23.30
C PHE A 364 9.63 0.35 -23.79
N ASP A 365 8.60 1.08 -23.38
CA ASP A 365 7.22 0.91 -23.85
C ASP A 365 6.68 -0.50 -23.55
N ILE A 366 6.98 -1.03 -22.36
CA ILE A 366 6.47 -2.33 -21.91
C ILE A 366 5.10 -2.15 -21.24
N GLU A 367 4.05 -2.66 -21.87
CA GLU A 367 2.66 -2.48 -21.41
C GLU A 367 2.34 -3.35 -20.20
N SER A 368 2.77 -4.61 -20.22
CA SER A 368 2.58 -5.56 -19.12
C SER A 368 3.85 -6.35 -18.85
N VAL A 369 4.08 -6.64 -17.57
CA VAL A 369 5.17 -7.48 -17.08
C VAL A 369 4.61 -8.37 -15.97
N GLU A 370 4.87 -9.67 -16.06
CA GLU A 370 4.48 -10.66 -15.08
C GLU A 370 5.63 -11.64 -14.81
N ILE A 371 5.76 -12.05 -13.54
CA ILE A 371 6.66 -13.13 -13.12
C ILE A 371 5.77 -14.22 -12.53
N GLU A 372 5.85 -15.43 -13.06
CA GLU A 372 5.03 -16.53 -12.56
C GLU A 372 5.57 -17.04 -11.22
N ARG A 373 4.69 -17.33 -10.26
CA ARG A 373 5.12 -17.67 -8.89
C ARG A 373 5.89 -18.99 -8.79
N HIS A 374 5.61 -19.92 -9.69
CA HIS A 374 6.33 -21.20 -9.73
C HIS A 374 7.73 -21.04 -10.31
N ASP A 375 7.94 -20.08 -11.20
CA ASP A 375 9.24 -19.80 -11.84
C ASP A 375 10.31 -19.30 -10.86
N ILE A 376 9.89 -18.79 -9.70
CA ILE A 376 10.82 -18.39 -8.64
C ILE A 376 11.00 -19.48 -7.58
N ALA A 377 10.54 -20.72 -7.79
CA ALA A 377 10.60 -21.81 -6.81
C ALA A 377 11.99 -22.46 -6.65
N ASP A 378 12.15 -23.28 -5.59
CA ASP A 378 13.42 -23.98 -5.29
C ASP A 378 13.53 -25.31 -6.07
N ASP A 379 12.73 -25.50 -7.11
CA ASP A 379 12.68 -26.73 -7.92
C ASP A 379 13.77 -26.80 -8.99
N GLY A 380 14.64 -25.77 -9.05
CA GLY A 380 15.73 -25.68 -10.01
C GLY A 380 15.33 -25.13 -11.38
N SER A 381 14.09 -24.66 -11.55
CA SER A 381 13.66 -23.96 -12.77
C SER A 381 14.26 -22.55 -12.85
N SER A 382 14.67 -22.14 -14.06
CA SER A 382 15.12 -20.77 -14.33
C SER A 382 13.92 -19.82 -14.29
N PRO A 383 13.95 -18.73 -13.50
CA PRO A 383 12.85 -17.78 -13.49
C PRO A 383 12.59 -17.15 -14.86
N SER A 384 11.32 -16.89 -15.15
CA SER A 384 10.89 -16.25 -16.38
C SER A 384 10.17 -14.92 -16.13
N ILE A 385 10.38 -13.97 -17.05
CA ILE A 385 9.63 -12.71 -17.11
C ILE A 385 8.81 -12.73 -18.39
N ARG A 386 7.49 -12.72 -18.25
CA ARG A 386 6.54 -12.59 -19.36
C ARG A 386 6.20 -11.12 -19.56
N PHE A 387 6.26 -10.62 -20.78
CA PHE A 387 5.98 -9.22 -21.06
C PHE A 387 5.32 -8.98 -22.42
N ILE A 388 4.63 -7.85 -22.54
CA ILE A 388 4.02 -7.38 -23.79
C ILE A 388 4.51 -5.97 -24.08
N ARG A 389 4.93 -5.71 -25.32
CA ARG A 389 5.29 -4.37 -25.79
C ARG A 389 4.04 -3.58 -26.16
N CYS A 390 4.07 -2.27 -25.93
CA CYS A 390 2.97 -1.37 -26.29
C CYS A 390 2.63 -1.49 -27.78
N GLY A 391 1.33 -1.66 -28.07
CA GLY A 391 0.83 -1.83 -29.43
C GLY A 391 1.03 -3.22 -30.03
N SER A 392 1.59 -4.17 -29.28
CA SER A 392 1.69 -5.58 -29.65
C SER A 392 0.69 -6.41 -28.84
N SER A 393 0.05 -7.40 -29.48
CA SER A 393 -0.68 -8.45 -28.77
C SER A 393 0.16 -9.71 -28.52
N LYS A 394 1.43 -9.70 -28.94
CA LYS A 394 2.34 -10.83 -28.80
C LYS A 394 3.03 -10.81 -27.45
N GLU A 395 2.96 -11.95 -26.76
CA GLU A 395 3.68 -12.19 -25.53
C GLU A 395 5.13 -12.60 -25.83
N GLU A 396 6.06 -12.00 -25.11
CA GLU A 396 7.48 -12.31 -25.14
C GLU A 396 7.94 -12.77 -23.76
N PHE A 397 9.02 -13.55 -23.73
CA PHE A 397 9.53 -14.14 -22.49
C PHE A 397 11.02 -13.89 -22.34
N ILE A 398 11.49 -13.64 -21.12
CA ILE A 398 12.90 -13.64 -20.75
C ILE A 398 13.12 -14.78 -19.78
N LEU A 399 13.95 -15.76 -20.15
CA LEU A 399 14.47 -16.76 -19.22
C LEU A 399 15.79 -16.25 -18.63
N CYS A 400 15.90 -16.32 -17.31
CA CYS A 400 17.07 -15.82 -16.57
C CYS A 400 17.36 -16.63 -15.32
N ASP A 401 18.54 -16.41 -14.73
CA ASP A 401 18.94 -17.07 -13.49
C ASP A 401 18.42 -16.31 -12.27
N PHE A 402 18.32 -14.98 -12.38
CA PHE A 402 17.80 -14.08 -11.34
C PHE A 402 16.96 -12.94 -11.92
N ILE A 403 16.02 -12.44 -11.12
CA ILE A 403 15.22 -11.25 -11.42
C ILE A 403 15.50 -10.15 -10.40
N ALA A 404 15.73 -8.93 -10.88
CA ALA A 404 15.82 -7.73 -10.06
C ALA A 404 14.60 -6.82 -10.30
N GLY A 405 13.77 -6.67 -9.26
CA GLY A 405 12.65 -5.73 -9.19
C GLY A 405 13.12 -4.33 -8.77
N CYS A 406 13.20 -3.44 -9.75
CA CYS A 406 13.56 -2.03 -9.60
C CYS A 406 12.40 -1.11 -10.06
N ASP A 407 11.16 -1.58 -9.94
CA ASP A 407 9.92 -0.98 -10.47
C ASP A 407 9.27 0.08 -9.54
N GLY A 408 10.00 0.50 -8.50
CA GLY A 408 9.70 1.68 -7.69
C GLY A 408 8.52 1.55 -6.72
N VAL A 409 8.03 2.70 -6.21
CA VAL A 409 7.01 2.79 -5.13
C VAL A 409 5.73 2.01 -5.47
N LEU A 410 5.35 2.01 -6.75
CA LEU A 410 4.18 1.33 -7.27
C LEU A 410 4.52 -0.07 -7.80
N SER A 411 5.59 -0.69 -7.31
CA SER A 411 6.01 -2.04 -7.69
C SER A 411 4.83 -3.01 -7.56
N THR A 412 4.15 -3.28 -8.68
CA THR A 412 2.99 -4.16 -8.72
C THR A 412 3.38 -5.55 -9.16
N CYS A 413 4.25 -5.71 -10.15
CA CYS A 413 4.55 -7.03 -10.69
C CYS A 413 5.43 -7.84 -9.73
N CYS A 414 6.60 -7.32 -9.35
CA CYS A 414 7.56 -8.01 -8.51
C CYS A 414 6.96 -8.36 -7.13
N ARG A 415 6.31 -7.40 -6.45
CA ARG A 415 5.69 -7.64 -5.14
C ARG A 415 4.53 -8.64 -5.20
N ARG A 416 3.70 -8.63 -6.25
CA ARG A 416 2.56 -9.57 -6.39
C ARG A 416 3.00 -11.01 -6.67
N SER A 417 4.20 -11.18 -7.24
CA SER A 417 4.79 -12.50 -7.48
C SER A 417 5.31 -13.16 -6.21
N VAL A 418 5.47 -12.41 -5.11
CA VAL A 418 5.79 -12.99 -3.79
C VAL A 418 4.51 -13.45 -3.09
N PRO A 419 4.50 -14.63 -2.42
CA PRO A 419 3.34 -15.07 -1.64
C PRO A 419 2.95 -14.08 -0.53
N PRO A 420 1.63 -13.91 -0.25
CA PRO A 420 1.17 -13.10 0.87
C PRO A 420 1.78 -13.54 2.20
N GLY A 421 2.10 -12.58 3.08
CA GLY A 421 2.67 -12.85 4.40
C GLY A 421 4.20 -12.97 4.45
N ILE A 422 4.88 -13.05 3.31
CA ILE A 422 6.36 -13.04 3.27
C ILE A 422 6.91 -11.62 3.39
N LEU A 423 6.41 -10.70 2.56
CA LEU A 423 6.83 -9.30 2.61
C LEU A 423 6.06 -8.56 3.70
N HIS A 424 6.79 -7.92 4.61
CA HIS A 424 6.26 -7.09 5.67
C HIS A 424 6.73 -5.65 5.48
N THR A 425 5.80 -4.70 5.48
CA THR A 425 6.13 -3.27 5.34
C THR A 425 5.81 -2.54 6.64
N ILE A 426 6.81 -1.88 7.19
CA ILE A 426 6.64 -0.90 8.27
C ILE A 426 6.77 0.50 7.71
N GLN A 427 5.97 1.42 8.24
CA GLN A 427 5.92 2.78 7.74
C GLN A 427 5.69 3.80 8.85
N ARG A 428 6.17 5.01 8.61
CA ARG A 428 5.88 6.21 9.39
C ARG A 428 5.31 7.27 8.45
N VAL A 429 4.10 7.71 8.72
CA VAL A 429 3.44 8.77 7.96
C VAL A 429 3.53 10.07 8.77
N TYR A 430 3.73 11.20 8.08
CA TYR A 430 3.82 12.51 8.70
C TYR A 430 2.53 13.31 8.47
N PRO A 431 2.09 14.13 9.44
CA PRO A 431 0.82 14.87 9.35
C PRO A 431 0.93 16.14 8.47
N PHE A 432 1.75 16.11 7.43
CA PHE A 432 1.96 17.22 6.50
C PHE A 432 2.45 16.72 5.13
N ALA A 433 2.34 17.60 4.14
CA ALA A 433 2.83 17.39 2.78
C ALA A 433 3.90 18.43 2.43
N TRP A 434 4.59 18.20 1.31
CA TRP A 434 5.39 19.23 0.66
C TRP A 434 4.69 19.76 -0.58
N LEU A 435 4.57 21.09 -0.65
CA LEU A 435 4.32 21.80 -1.89
C LEU A 435 5.67 22.05 -2.58
N SER A 436 5.93 21.34 -3.67
CA SER A 436 7.12 21.50 -4.50
C SER A 436 6.85 22.40 -5.70
N LEU A 437 7.81 23.28 -5.98
CA LEU A 437 7.69 24.34 -6.98
C LEU A 437 8.94 24.36 -7.85
N LEU A 438 8.79 24.31 -9.18
CA LEU A 438 9.85 24.71 -10.10
C LEU A 438 9.61 26.15 -10.52
N VAL A 439 10.64 26.99 -10.39
CA VAL A 439 10.56 28.42 -10.71
C VAL A 439 11.64 28.77 -11.72
N GLU A 440 11.27 29.51 -12.76
CA GLU A 440 12.17 30.18 -13.70
C GLU A 440 12.80 31.42 -13.04
N ALA A 441 13.73 31.19 -12.11
CA ALA A 441 14.49 32.24 -11.43
C ALA A 441 15.87 31.72 -11.04
N LEU A 442 16.84 32.64 -11.00
CA LEU A 442 18.16 32.38 -10.42
C LEU A 442 18.03 32.04 -8.93
N PRO A 443 18.77 31.05 -8.42
CA PRO A 443 18.79 30.76 -7.00
C PRO A 443 19.17 31.97 -6.15
N SER A 444 18.48 32.17 -5.02
CA SER A 444 18.78 33.27 -4.07
C SER A 444 20.03 33.03 -3.22
N GLY A 445 20.83 32.03 -3.59
CA GLY A 445 22.03 31.58 -2.90
C GLY A 445 22.73 30.52 -3.76
N LYS A 446 24.04 30.33 -3.56
CA LYS A 446 24.83 29.37 -4.36
C LYS A 446 24.64 27.92 -3.94
N GLU A 447 24.10 27.69 -2.75
CA GLU A 447 23.97 26.38 -2.11
C GLU A 447 22.57 26.20 -1.50
N LEU A 448 22.25 24.96 -1.13
CA LEU A 448 20.95 24.61 -0.52
C LEU A 448 20.72 25.35 0.80
N ILE A 449 19.47 25.78 1.00
CA ILE A 449 19.02 26.43 2.22
C ILE A 449 17.85 25.64 2.78
N TYR A 450 18.08 24.92 3.88
CA TYR A 450 17.02 24.38 4.71
C TYR A 450 16.65 25.43 5.73
N SER A 451 15.36 25.77 5.80
CA SER A 451 14.86 26.74 6.76
C SER A 451 13.67 26.19 7.52
N THR A 452 13.68 26.38 8.82
CA THR A 452 12.53 26.16 9.67
C THR A 452 12.14 27.45 10.38
N ASN A 453 10.85 27.71 10.37
CA ASN A 453 10.23 28.79 11.13
C ASN A 453 9.20 28.16 12.08
N SER A 454 9.31 28.43 13.37
CA SER A 454 8.45 27.85 14.40
C SER A 454 6.97 28.21 14.26
N THR A 455 6.68 29.34 13.61
CA THR A 455 5.30 29.79 13.33
C THR A 455 4.80 29.27 11.98
N TYR A 456 5.59 29.45 10.91
CA TYR A 456 5.14 29.19 9.53
C TYR A 456 5.52 27.80 9.01
N GLY A 457 6.44 27.09 9.66
CA GLY A 457 6.91 25.76 9.27
C GLY A 457 8.10 25.77 8.33
N PHE A 458 8.38 24.60 7.75
CA PHE A 458 9.56 24.34 6.92
C PHE A 458 9.50 24.99 5.53
N ALA A 459 10.66 25.39 5.02
CA ALA A 459 10.92 25.74 3.63
C ALA A 459 12.31 25.26 3.18
N LEU A 460 12.43 24.88 1.91
CA LEU A 460 13.70 24.53 1.26
C LEU A 460 13.87 25.33 -0.01
N GLN A 461 15.05 25.92 -0.19
CA GLN A 461 15.55 26.32 -1.51
C GLN A 461 16.61 25.31 -1.97
N SER A 462 16.37 24.71 -3.13
CA SER A 462 17.29 23.81 -3.83
C SER A 462 17.60 24.34 -5.23
N LEU A 463 18.70 23.87 -5.79
CA LEU A 463 19.21 24.30 -7.10
C LEU A 463 18.69 23.35 -8.18
N ARG A 464 18.57 23.83 -9.42
CA ARG A 464 18.33 22.96 -10.59
C ARG A 464 19.22 23.33 -11.76
N SER A 465 19.29 24.62 -12.09
CA SER A 465 20.19 25.15 -13.10
C SER A 465 20.53 26.60 -12.80
N SER A 466 21.30 27.23 -13.68
CA SER A 466 21.52 28.67 -13.68
C SER A 466 20.28 29.49 -14.06
N THR A 467 19.17 28.85 -14.42
CA THR A 467 17.92 29.52 -14.82
C THR A 467 16.71 29.07 -14.01
N HIS A 468 16.82 27.96 -13.26
CA HIS A 468 15.71 27.38 -12.51
C HIS A 468 16.09 27.07 -11.05
N THR A 469 15.15 27.35 -10.15
CA THR A 469 15.25 27.07 -8.72
C THR A 469 14.11 26.15 -8.30
N ARG A 470 14.39 25.18 -7.42
CA ARG A 470 13.36 24.32 -6.83
C ARG A 470 13.10 24.76 -5.40
N PHE A 471 11.84 25.03 -5.08
CA PHE A 471 11.41 25.30 -3.71
C PHE A 471 10.53 24.19 -3.18
N HIS A 472 10.56 24.01 -1.85
CA HIS A 472 9.57 23.19 -1.14
C HIS A 472 9.06 23.96 0.08
N LEU A 473 7.75 23.87 0.32
CA LEU A 473 7.09 24.39 1.51
C LEU A 473 6.39 23.25 2.24
N GLN A 474 6.53 23.19 3.56
CA GLN A 474 5.65 22.35 4.38
C GLN A 474 4.24 22.95 4.39
N VAL A 475 3.25 22.11 4.11
CA VAL A 475 1.84 22.47 4.09
C VAL A 475 1.00 21.41 4.83
N PRO A 476 -0.18 21.75 5.36
CA PRO A 476 -1.11 20.76 5.90
C PRO A 476 -1.41 19.62 4.92
N LEU A 477 -1.62 18.40 5.44
CA LEU A 477 -1.82 17.20 4.62
C LEU A 477 -3.03 17.28 3.68
N ASN A 478 -4.07 18.02 4.09
CA ASN A 478 -5.33 18.15 3.36
C ASN A 478 -5.39 19.37 2.43
N ASP A 479 -4.32 20.18 2.35
CA ASP A 479 -4.25 21.31 1.43
C ASP A 479 -4.24 20.81 -0.02
N THR A 480 -4.87 21.57 -0.92
CA THR A 480 -4.87 21.34 -2.36
C THR A 480 -4.05 22.40 -3.09
N LEU A 481 -3.72 22.18 -4.37
CA LEU A 481 -3.00 23.19 -5.16
C LEU A 481 -3.77 24.52 -5.29
N ALA A 482 -5.10 24.49 -5.24
CA ALA A 482 -5.94 25.67 -5.32
C ALA A 482 -5.79 26.58 -4.10
N ASP A 483 -5.45 26.01 -2.94
CA ASP A 483 -5.24 26.76 -1.69
C ASP A 483 -3.95 27.59 -1.72
N TRP A 484 -3.06 27.35 -2.70
CA TRP A 484 -1.74 27.95 -2.82
C TRP A 484 -1.58 28.77 -4.10
N PRO A 485 -2.28 29.93 -4.22
CA PRO A 485 -2.03 30.86 -5.31
C PRO A 485 -0.64 31.50 -5.18
N ASP A 486 -0.08 31.96 -6.29
CA ASP A 486 1.31 32.46 -6.42
C ASP A 486 1.64 33.53 -5.37
N LYS A 487 0.71 34.47 -5.16
CA LYS A 487 0.88 35.53 -4.15
C LYS A 487 1.08 34.96 -2.73
N ARG A 488 0.34 33.91 -2.36
CA ARG A 488 0.50 33.24 -1.06
C ARG A 488 1.84 32.52 -1.01
N ILE A 489 2.16 31.75 -2.06
CA ILE A 489 3.44 31.02 -2.18
C ILE A 489 4.63 31.97 -1.96
N TRP A 490 4.67 33.09 -2.68
CA TRP A 490 5.78 34.04 -2.60
C TRP A 490 5.88 34.70 -1.22
N ASN A 491 4.75 35.04 -0.60
CA ASN A 491 4.73 35.56 0.76
C ASN A 491 5.28 34.54 1.78
N GLU A 492 4.86 33.29 1.67
CA GLU A 492 5.31 32.19 2.55
C GLU A 492 6.79 31.88 2.37
N LEU A 493 7.30 31.85 1.13
CA LEU A 493 8.73 31.70 0.85
C LEU A 493 9.54 32.84 1.48
N LYS A 494 9.09 34.10 1.36
CA LYS A 494 9.75 35.26 1.99
C LYS A 494 9.79 35.12 3.51
N LEU A 495 8.66 34.79 4.13
CA LEU A 495 8.55 34.66 5.58
C LEU A 495 9.45 33.54 6.13
N ARG A 496 9.54 32.42 5.43
CA ARG A 496 10.27 31.24 5.90
C ARG A 496 11.76 31.27 5.55
N LEU A 497 12.17 31.88 4.43
CA LEU A 497 13.57 31.84 3.97
C LEU A 497 14.38 33.10 4.32
N LYS A 498 13.76 34.22 4.69
CA LYS A 498 14.49 35.45 5.01
C LYS A 498 15.32 35.27 6.30
N PRO A 499 16.65 35.44 6.25
CA PRO A 499 17.48 35.45 7.46
C PRO A 499 17.40 36.81 8.17
N ASN A 500 17.58 36.80 9.49
CA ASN A 500 17.65 38.01 10.32
C ASN A 500 19.08 38.54 10.41
N ASN A 501 20.06 37.65 10.31
CA ASN A 501 21.48 37.93 10.57
C ASN A 501 22.29 38.27 9.30
N LEU A 502 21.67 38.26 8.12
CA LEU A 502 22.34 38.45 6.84
C LEU A 502 21.49 39.29 5.87
N SER A 503 22.15 40.08 5.04
CA SER A 503 21.48 40.69 3.88
C SER A 503 21.19 39.61 2.84
N TRP A 504 19.92 39.46 2.47
CA TRP A 504 19.47 38.44 1.54
C TRP A 504 18.18 38.89 0.85
N THR A 505 17.98 38.48 -0.40
CA THR A 505 16.78 38.77 -1.18
C THR A 505 16.33 37.51 -1.91
N LEU A 506 15.03 37.23 -1.86
CA LEU A 506 14.43 36.14 -2.61
C LEU A 506 14.32 36.54 -4.08
N ASN A 507 14.88 35.74 -4.97
CA ASN A 507 14.68 35.89 -6.40
C ASN A 507 13.35 35.25 -6.79
N GLU A 508 12.46 36.04 -7.38
CA GLU A 508 11.12 35.62 -7.81
C GLU A 508 11.09 35.44 -9.34
N GLY A 509 10.18 34.59 -9.82
CA GLY A 509 9.99 34.34 -11.24
C GLY A 509 8.71 33.53 -11.51
N PRO A 510 8.42 33.19 -12.77
CA PRO A 510 7.29 32.32 -13.11
C PRO A 510 7.40 30.95 -12.44
N ILE A 511 6.30 30.51 -11.79
CA ILE A 511 6.20 29.14 -11.26
C ILE A 511 5.70 28.24 -12.40
N VAL A 512 6.56 27.38 -12.92
CA VAL A 512 6.29 26.55 -14.11
C VAL A 512 5.79 25.15 -13.78
N GLU A 513 6.06 24.65 -12.57
CA GLU A 513 5.60 23.34 -12.12
C GLU A 513 5.20 23.41 -10.64
N ARG A 514 4.12 22.71 -10.26
CA ARG A 514 3.67 22.56 -8.88
C ARG A 514 3.24 21.13 -8.62
N ALA A 515 3.65 20.58 -7.49
CA ALA A 515 3.21 19.27 -7.03
C ALA A 515 3.04 19.26 -5.51
N LEU A 516 2.05 18.51 -5.05
CA LEU A 516 1.87 18.18 -3.63
C LEU A 516 2.16 16.70 -3.44
N PHE A 517 2.96 16.37 -2.43
CA PHE A 517 3.19 14.98 -2.05
C PHE A 517 3.25 14.80 -0.54
N PRO A 518 2.53 13.79 0.00
CA PRO A 518 2.57 13.45 1.41
C PRO A 518 3.93 12.89 1.79
N ILE A 519 4.40 13.26 2.98
CA ILE A 519 5.68 12.79 3.49
C ILE A 519 5.47 11.50 4.26
N HIS A 520 6.22 10.46 3.90
CA HIS A 520 6.23 9.19 4.61
C HIS A 520 7.60 8.52 4.48
N ALA A 521 7.86 7.60 5.38
CA ALA A 521 8.99 6.69 5.36
C ALA A 521 8.45 5.26 5.39
N SER A 522 9.07 4.34 4.65
CA SER A 522 8.72 2.93 4.70
C SER A 522 9.92 2.03 4.44
N VAL A 523 9.87 0.83 5.00
CA VAL A 523 10.82 -0.26 4.72
C VAL A 523 10.03 -1.56 4.62
N THR A 524 10.30 -2.32 3.56
CA THR A 524 9.74 -3.64 3.31
C THR A 524 10.84 -4.69 3.43
N THR A 525 10.57 -5.74 4.22
CA THR A 525 11.48 -6.87 4.40
C THR A 525 10.76 -8.21 4.24
N PRO A 526 11.46 -9.28 3.81
CA PRO A 526 12.81 -9.25 3.25
C PRO A 526 12.87 -8.50 1.90
N MET A 527 14.07 -8.12 1.46
CA MET A 527 14.31 -7.47 0.16
C MET A 527 14.58 -8.48 -0.96
N GLN A 528 14.26 -9.75 -0.71
CA GLN A 528 14.40 -10.82 -1.68
C GLN A 528 13.39 -11.92 -1.39
N TYR A 529 13.07 -12.67 -2.42
CA TYR A 529 12.34 -13.92 -2.31
C TYR A 529 12.90 -14.88 -3.35
N LYS A 530 13.63 -15.90 -2.88
CA LYS A 530 14.29 -16.90 -3.74
C LYS A 530 15.16 -16.21 -4.79
N ARG A 531 14.84 -16.33 -6.08
CA ARG A 531 15.58 -15.74 -7.21
C ARG A 531 15.14 -14.32 -7.59
N LEU A 532 14.18 -13.73 -6.86
CA LEU A 532 13.71 -12.34 -7.04
C LEU A 532 14.32 -11.42 -5.97
N PHE A 533 14.95 -10.34 -6.38
CA PHE A 533 15.60 -9.33 -5.52
C PHE A 533 14.97 -7.97 -5.75
N PHE A 534 14.81 -7.17 -4.71
CA PHE A 534 14.22 -5.83 -4.79
C PHE A 534 15.24 -4.76 -4.42
N ALA A 535 15.23 -3.63 -5.13
CA ALA A 535 16.14 -2.51 -4.84
C ALA A 535 15.44 -1.14 -4.96
N GLY A 536 15.92 -0.16 -4.18
CA GLY A 536 15.42 1.21 -4.18
C GLY A 536 13.98 1.35 -3.69
N ASP A 537 13.25 2.28 -4.30
CA ASP A 537 11.85 2.62 -3.99
C ASP A 537 10.88 1.42 -4.03
N ALA A 538 11.28 0.30 -4.64
CA ALA A 538 10.53 -0.94 -4.61
C ALA A 538 10.42 -1.54 -3.21
N VAL A 539 11.28 -1.18 -2.26
CA VAL A 539 11.31 -1.73 -0.88
C VAL A 539 11.50 -0.70 0.22
N HIS A 540 12.00 0.50 -0.05
CA HIS A 540 12.10 1.54 0.97
C HIS A 540 11.84 2.94 0.43
N ILE A 541 11.24 3.78 1.26
CA ILE A 541 10.96 5.19 0.98
C ILE A 541 11.50 6.00 2.14
N PHE A 542 12.17 7.11 1.84
CA PHE A 542 12.72 8.02 2.84
C PHE A 542 11.99 9.36 2.81
N PRO A 543 11.89 10.07 3.94
CA PRO A 543 11.51 11.47 3.93
C PRO A 543 12.50 12.26 3.06
N PRO A 544 12.02 13.07 2.10
CA PRO A 544 12.87 13.76 1.14
C PRO A 544 13.78 14.82 1.78
N THR A 545 13.52 15.20 3.04
CA THR A 545 14.35 16.11 3.83
C THR A 545 15.82 15.69 3.89
N GLY A 546 16.08 14.38 4.01
CA GLY A 546 17.43 13.82 4.06
C GLY A 546 18.06 13.55 2.69
N ALA A 547 17.30 13.69 1.59
CA ALA A 547 17.75 13.46 0.21
C ALA A 547 18.42 12.09 -0.05
N LYS A 548 17.94 11.02 0.60
CA LYS A 548 18.58 9.69 0.59
C LYS A 548 18.13 8.71 -0.49
N GLY A 549 16.90 8.81 -0.99
CA GLY A 549 16.28 7.74 -1.80
C GLY A 549 17.13 7.21 -2.96
N LEU A 550 17.52 8.09 -3.89
CA LEU A 550 18.33 7.70 -5.05
C LEU A 550 19.71 7.17 -4.64
N ASN A 551 20.36 7.80 -3.66
CA ASN A 551 21.70 7.40 -3.21
C ASN A 551 21.69 6.00 -2.58
N ILE A 552 20.68 5.69 -1.77
CA ILE A 552 20.54 4.36 -1.19
C ILE A 552 20.12 3.32 -2.23
N ALA A 553 19.29 3.69 -3.20
CA ALA A 553 18.97 2.80 -4.32
C ALA A 553 20.23 2.40 -5.12
N VAL A 554 21.19 3.32 -5.31
CA VAL A 554 22.50 3.01 -5.92
C VAL A 554 23.30 2.05 -5.03
N LYS A 555 23.35 2.31 -3.72
CA LYS A 555 24.05 1.45 -2.77
C LYS A 555 23.48 0.02 -2.71
N ASP A 556 22.16 -0.12 -2.76
CA ASP A 556 21.50 -1.43 -2.82
C ASP A 556 21.95 -2.24 -4.03
N VAL A 557 22.01 -1.61 -5.20
CA VAL A 557 22.38 -2.32 -6.43
C VAL A 557 23.88 -2.56 -6.56
N GLN A 558 24.72 -1.79 -5.87
CA GLN A 558 26.14 -2.13 -5.70
C GLN A 558 26.29 -3.43 -4.90
N VAL A 559 25.55 -3.57 -3.79
CA VAL A 559 25.55 -4.82 -3.00
C VAL A 559 25.01 -5.98 -3.83
N LEU A 560 23.94 -5.76 -4.59
CA LEU A 560 23.35 -6.80 -5.44
C LEU A 560 24.27 -7.23 -6.59
N ALA A 561 24.87 -6.26 -7.28
CA ALA A 561 25.83 -6.53 -8.36
C ALA A 561 27.02 -7.33 -7.84
N HIS A 562 27.59 -6.94 -6.70
CA HIS A 562 28.70 -7.66 -6.08
C HIS A 562 28.31 -9.09 -5.65
N ALA A 563 27.07 -9.29 -5.19
CA ALA A 563 26.57 -10.63 -4.88
C ALA A 563 26.43 -11.51 -6.14
N PHE A 564 25.98 -10.94 -7.26
CA PHE A 564 25.91 -11.67 -8.53
C PHE A 564 27.29 -11.94 -9.14
N GLU A 565 28.23 -11.00 -9.05
CA GLU A 565 29.63 -11.21 -9.43
C GLU A 565 30.24 -12.40 -8.69
N ASP A 566 30.13 -12.41 -7.37
CA ASP A 566 30.63 -13.48 -6.52
C ASP A 566 30.03 -14.85 -6.89
N TYR A 567 28.74 -14.86 -7.23
CA TYR A 567 28.05 -16.05 -7.70
C TYR A 567 28.55 -16.52 -9.07
N TYR A 568 28.66 -15.65 -10.07
CA TYR A 568 29.09 -16.09 -11.41
C TYR A 568 30.59 -16.40 -11.50
N ASP A 569 31.42 -15.77 -10.69
CA ASP A 569 32.86 -16.02 -10.66
C ASP A 569 33.21 -17.28 -9.84
N ASN A 570 32.49 -17.53 -8.74
CA ASN A 570 32.88 -18.54 -7.74
C ASN A 570 31.81 -19.59 -7.42
N ASP A 571 30.63 -19.53 -8.03
CA ASP A 571 29.45 -20.36 -7.72
C ASP A 571 29.02 -20.30 -6.23
N GLN A 572 29.22 -19.13 -5.59
CA GLN A 572 28.89 -18.90 -4.19
C GLN A 572 27.55 -18.18 -4.03
N LEU A 573 26.63 -18.79 -3.28
CA LEU A 573 25.31 -18.22 -3.00
C LEU A 573 25.24 -17.41 -1.70
N ASP A 574 26.30 -17.36 -0.90
CA ASP A 574 26.25 -16.75 0.43
C ASP A 574 25.88 -15.26 0.38
N LYS A 575 26.50 -14.48 -0.50
CA LYS A 575 26.18 -13.05 -0.64
C LYS A 575 24.79 -12.82 -1.23
N VAL A 576 24.38 -13.68 -2.17
CA VAL A 576 23.03 -13.67 -2.77
C VAL A 576 21.96 -13.94 -1.70
N ASN A 577 22.16 -14.98 -0.89
CA ASN A 577 21.24 -15.35 0.19
C ASN A 577 21.20 -14.31 1.32
N ASN A 578 22.31 -13.60 1.55
CA ASN A 578 22.41 -12.56 2.58
C ASN A 578 22.16 -11.13 2.07
N TYR A 579 21.63 -10.96 0.85
CA TYR A 579 21.42 -9.64 0.25
C TYR A 579 20.58 -8.70 1.15
N THR A 580 19.46 -9.18 1.69
CA THR A 580 18.61 -8.41 2.61
C THR A 580 19.39 -7.97 3.84
N THR A 581 20.07 -8.91 4.51
CA THR A 581 20.86 -8.65 5.73
C THR A 581 22.00 -7.66 5.46
N SER A 582 22.57 -7.70 4.25
CA SER A 582 23.65 -6.81 3.83
C SER A 582 23.17 -5.38 3.55
N CYS A 583 21.94 -5.21 3.04
CA CYS A 583 21.38 -3.89 2.73
C CYS A 583 20.77 -3.17 3.93
N LEU A 584 20.16 -3.91 4.86
CA LEU A 584 19.41 -3.33 5.98
C LEU A 584 20.21 -2.32 6.82
N PRO A 585 21.51 -2.52 7.14
CA PRO A 585 22.27 -1.56 7.94
C PRO A 585 22.29 -0.15 7.33
N HIS A 586 22.58 -0.02 6.03
CA HIS A 586 22.63 1.30 5.39
C HIS A 586 21.25 1.90 5.15
N ILE A 587 20.22 1.07 4.95
CA ILE A 587 18.83 1.53 4.84
C ILE A 587 18.39 2.14 6.17
N TRP A 588 18.62 1.45 7.29
CA TRP A 588 18.23 1.95 8.60
C TRP A 588 19.00 3.18 9.03
N GLN A 589 20.29 3.25 8.70
CA GLN A 589 21.08 4.47 8.92
C GLN A 589 20.52 5.66 8.13
N ALA A 590 20.15 5.46 6.87
CA ALA A 590 19.53 6.50 6.06
C ALA A 590 18.11 6.88 6.53
N GLN A 591 17.34 5.92 7.06
CA GLN A 591 16.04 6.18 7.67
C GLN A 591 16.19 7.03 8.92
N GLU A 592 17.12 6.68 9.81
CA GLU A 592 17.43 7.44 11.01
C GLU A 592 17.77 8.89 10.64
N PHE A 593 18.68 9.09 9.68
CA PHE A 593 19.06 10.43 9.24
C PHE A 593 17.90 11.21 8.62
N GLY A 594 17.11 10.59 7.75
CA GLY A 594 15.94 11.21 7.13
C GLY A 594 14.87 11.61 8.16
N ILE A 595 14.65 10.77 9.17
CA ILE A 595 13.75 11.03 10.29
C ILE A 595 14.30 12.16 11.17
N TYR A 596 15.59 12.14 11.50
CA TYR A 596 16.27 13.18 12.26
C TYR A 596 16.13 14.55 11.56
N MET A 597 16.50 14.64 10.29
CA MET A 597 16.36 15.87 9.49
C MET A 597 14.91 16.37 9.43
N THR A 598 13.96 15.45 9.23
CA THR A 598 12.54 15.81 9.18
C THR A 598 12.06 16.34 10.54
N SER A 599 12.47 15.70 11.63
CA SER A 599 12.09 16.07 12.99
C SER A 599 12.77 17.36 13.45
N LEU A 600 13.99 17.63 12.99
CA LEU A 600 14.73 18.85 13.29
C LEU A 600 14.12 20.09 12.60
N LEU A 601 13.57 19.91 11.39
CA LEU A 601 13.24 21.02 10.49
C LEU A 601 11.74 21.27 10.31
N HIS A 602 10.87 20.30 10.55
CA HIS A 602 9.43 20.46 10.34
C HIS A 602 8.69 20.77 11.62
N LYS A 603 7.65 21.58 11.50
CA LYS A 603 6.68 21.76 12.57
C LYS A 603 5.81 20.51 12.66
N MET A 604 5.82 19.83 13.80
CA MET A 604 4.96 18.67 14.05
C MET A 604 3.68 19.17 14.73
N ASP A 605 2.68 19.58 13.95
CA ASP A 605 1.33 19.74 14.47
C ASP A 605 0.74 18.33 14.54
N ILE A 606 0.81 17.69 15.72
CA ILE A 606 0.15 16.41 15.96
C ILE A 606 -1.35 16.69 15.75
N SER A 607 -1.93 16.12 14.69
CA SER A 607 -3.36 16.31 14.44
C SER A 607 -4.16 15.78 15.63
N LYS A 608 -5.31 16.40 15.87
CA LYS A 608 -6.32 16.02 16.88
C LYS A 608 -6.88 14.59 16.73
N ASP A 609 -6.34 13.77 15.82
CA ASP A 609 -6.79 12.42 15.51
C ASP A 609 -6.22 11.36 16.47
N TYR A 610 -5.17 11.70 17.22
CA TYR A 610 -4.80 10.95 18.41
C TYR A 610 -5.54 11.60 19.58
N ASN A 611 -6.22 10.80 20.41
CA ASN A 611 -6.88 11.17 21.68
C ASN A 611 -5.90 11.76 22.74
N CYS A 612 -4.91 12.55 22.34
CA CYS A 612 -4.04 13.31 23.20
C CYS A 612 -4.42 14.79 23.13
N ASP A 613 -5.41 15.18 23.93
CA ASP A 613 -5.51 16.54 24.46
C ASP A 613 -4.31 16.80 25.39
N ASN A 614 -3.08 16.82 24.87
CA ASN A 614 -1.89 17.13 25.64
C ASN A 614 -1.11 18.23 24.93
N ASP A 615 -1.61 19.46 25.08
CA ASP A 615 -0.88 20.69 24.74
C ASP A 615 0.54 20.67 25.34
N ASP A 616 0.70 20.05 26.52
CA ASP A 616 1.98 19.82 27.19
C ASP A 616 2.96 18.95 26.37
N LEU A 617 2.49 17.89 25.69
CA LEU A 617 3.34 17.04 24.86
C LEU A 617 3.78 17.77 23.60
N MET A 618 2.89 18.57 23.01
CA MET A 618 3.22 19.41 21.86
C MET A 618 4.28 20.46 22.25
N GLU A 619 4.09 21.15 23.37
CA GLU A 619 5.05 22.14 23.85
C GLU A 619 6.38 21.50 24.24
N PHE A 620 6.36 20.35 24.92
CA PHE A 620 7.57 19.58 25.24
C PHE A 620 8.38 19.23 23.99
N ASN A 621 7.72 18.71 22.94
CA ASN A 621 8.39 18.36 21.68
C ASN A 621 8.94 19.60 20.95
N LYS A 622 8.24 20.74 20.99
CA LYS A 622 8.74 22.01 20.45
C LYS A 622 9.99 22.49 21.19
N GLN A 623 10.00 22.41 22.53
CA GLN A 623 11.16 22.78 23.33
C GLN A 623 12.34 21.84 23.06
N LEU A 624 12.10 20.53 22.95
CA LEU A 624 13.14 19.56 22.61
C LEU A 624 13.74 19.84 21.22
N GLN A 625 12.89 20.12 20.22
CA GLN A 625 13.34 20.50 18.87
C GLN A 625 14.23 21.75 18.92
N ARG A 626 13.82 22.80 19.64
CA ARG A 626 14.64 24.03 19.80
C ARG A 626 16.00 23.73 20.41
N VAL A 627 16.07 22.90 21.46
CA VAL A 627 17.35 22.51 22.08
C VAL A 627 18.22 21.72 21.10
N GLN A 628 17.64 20.84 20.28
CA GLN A 628 18.36 20.11 19.24
C GLN A 628 18.95 21.06 18.18
N GLN A 629 18.16 22.05 17.73
CA GLN A 629 18.60 23.07 16.78
C GLN A 629 19.75 23.91 17.36
N GLN A 630 19.62 24.38 18.60
CA GLN A 630 20.69 25.11 19.30
C GLN A 630 21.94 24.25 19.52
N SER A 631 21.77 22.97 19.84
CA SER A 631 22.89 22.05 20.00
C SER A 631 23.65 21.88 18.69
N LEU A 632 22.94 21.74 17.57
CA LEU A 632 23.56 21.69 16.25
C LEU A 632 24.26 23.01 15.88
N GLN A 633 23.68 24.17 16.23
CA GLN A 633 24.32 25.47 16.02
C GLN A 633 25.65 25.61 16.79
N ASN A 634 25.71 25.07 18.01
CA ASN A 634 26.82 25.30 18.93
C ASN A 634 27.85 24.16 19.01
N SER A 635 27.56 22.98 18.47
CA SER A 635 28.42 21.80 18.56
C SER A 635 29.02 21.42 17.21
N LYS A 636 30.35 21.58 17.09
CA LYS A 636 31.09 21.13 15.92
C LYS A 636 30.98 19.62 15.69
N THR A 637 30.91 18.83 16.76
CA THR A 637 30.74 17.37 16.66
C THR A 637 29.39 17.00 16.04
N LEU A 638 28.31 17.68 16.42
CA LEU A 638 26.99 17.44 15.82
C LEU A 638 26.94 17.90 14.36
N GLN A 639 27.57 19.04 14.04
CA GLN A 639 27.71 19.50 12.65
C GLN A 639 28.52 18.52 11.81
N GLN A 640 29.59 17.97 12.36
CA GLN A 640 30.40 16.96 11.68
C GLN A 640 29.60 15.69 11.43
N HIS A 641 28.91 15.17 12.44
CA HIS A 641 28.06 13.98 12.28
C HIS A 641 26.98 14.21 11.22
N LEU A 642 26.31 15.36 11.24
CA LEU A 642 25.33 15.74 10.23
C LEU A 642 25.97 15.77 8.84
N ALA A 643 27.14 16.38 8.70
CA ALA A 643 27.84 16.48 7.43
C ALA A 643 28.21 15.09 6.91
N GLU A 644 28.80 14.22 7.74
CA GLU A 644 29.16 12.84 7.39
C GLU A 644 27.95 12.03 6.91
N MET A 645 26.81 12.19 7.58
CA MET A 645 25.56 11.55 7.17
C MET A 645 24.93 12.20 5.95
N TYR A 646 25.23 13.46 5.62
CA TYR A 646 24.68 14.14 4.44
C TYR A 646 25.41 13.76 3.14
N VAL A 647 26.72 13.50 3.17
CA VAL A 647 27.57 13.24 1.99
C VAL A 647 28.15 11.83 1.94
N GLN A 648 27.40 10.84 2.42
CA GLN A 648 27.92 9.51 2.77
C GLN A 648 28.69 8.83 1.63
#